data_AF-A0A8J2EYE9-F1
#
_entry.id   AF-A0A8J2EYE9-F1
#
_cell.length_a   1.000
_cell.length_b   1.000
_cell.length_c   1.000
_cell.angle_alpha   90.00
_cell.angle_beta   90.00
_cell.angle_gamma   90.00
#
_symmetry.space_group_name_H-M   'P 1'
#
loop_
_entity.id
_entity.type
_entity.pdbx_description
1 polymer ?
#
loop_
_entity_poly.entity_id
_entity_poly.type
_entity_poly.pdbx_seq_one_letter_code
_entity_poly.pdbx_strand_id
1 'polypeptide(L)'
;MNRLDKVANQLVTANPNAGGQLKFGKKAPSYECGANTPRSKMMECYTVGGEKDSAQSTKMFFPGQNPRVGAPPSANDLPSLSDMVSAGNVPNANNDNTLNHDENSPLNTSVMSTSAGNSTPMEQQLNAAADAVTQSSLLWPPFESQYDWTKVHADLENGNYSGVYGWDNAAYWGIAEKKAGVDLREWYKRRTDDEYYLPEFKDLVDHPDTQKEWKNIFMFDPMGMYAHPPTIAACKANLDIPELTAELQKDGKIVRDDGQIRTQKCAIYYAWNLPRLGERLDMDEDDLRDALYKYSNNPDLKDKTKKTFLPGVGGCTIYTFGDVRKVRDPTTEICVRVHDECIGSDVFGSDICTCRPYLIFALQQCIQCAQRGGVGIVIYYRKEGRSLGEVIKFRVYNARENQTGGDSADKYFHQTEAIAGIRDARFQAMMPDALKWLGIKRIDWLCSMSNEKYEAIVGAGIQVMQRVTLPEDYVKENMKVEINAKVASGYNQETFDPDQVALECLTLPHITKQCSQVFELGKKDKLDHFTLHLDKLDDCVNFVDQVIEEHYPNGKKIPPHSRMRHLENLPKFQEWVESDGFQQLDAVEKTKRIIDLVFVSVLVDAGAGPDWKYMSEGKIITSSEGLAVASMDMFADGLFSSDKALPYRVNSLALKQLTEKDLTKGFQISTSNKLLAVKGRLALLNKLGEALEKNPKFFGSELPRPGNLVDYVLKQAKEKDPKNITLSSLWQCVAHGIEPIWPKHASGIQTGDIWHYSKLVKPGLPGSDLVSFHKLTQWLLYSVIEVIETGFGLEKIQNPENLKMTGLAEYRNGGLLVDSGLIRLRNPENHQAEHSVGSELVVEWRALTIVLIDMIAKKLMEKRKGHIDTVAQALEGGTWRAGRVIAKKLRPESGGPPIKIRSDGSVF
;
A
#
# COMPACT_ATOMS: atom_id res chain seq x y z
N MET A 1 45.22 -11.50 -22.65
CA MET A 1 45.23 -12.01 -24.05
C MET A 1 43.86 -12.55 -24.39
N ASN A 2 43.50 -12.56 -25.67
CA ASN A 2 42.44 -13.33 -26.38
C ASN A 2 41.41 -14.11 -25.51
N ARG A 3 40.09 -13.98 -25.71
CA ARG A 3 39.38 -13.45 -26.91
C ARG A 3 37.94 -13.01 -26.56
N LEU A 4 37.57 -11.81 -26.98
CA LEU A 4 36.19 -11.50 -27.38
C LEU A 4 36.11 -11.80 -28.88
N ASP A 5 35.19 -12.66 -29.31
CA ASP A 5 34.91 -12.96 -30.72
C ASP A 5 33.62 -13.77 -30.84
N LYS A 6 32.77 -13.48 -31.84
CA LYS A 6 31.56 -14.22 -32.28
C LYS A 6 30.35 -14.25 -31.30
N VAL A 7 29.11 -13.95 -31.71
CA VAL A 7 28.58 -13.50 -33.01
C VAL A 7 27.56 -12.37 -32.81
N ALA A 8 27.75 -11.26 -33.53
CA ALA A 8 26.65 -10.48 -34.08
C ALA A 8 26.83 -10.47 -35.59
N ASN A 9 25.81 -10.88 -36.36
CA ASN A 9 25.80 -10.73 -37.82
C ASN A 9 24.40 -11.01 -38.40
N GLN A 10 24.13 -10.40 -39.56
CA GLN A 10 22.84 -10.37 -40.27
C GLN A 10 21.75 -9.55 -39.54
N LEU A 11 21.12 -8.53 -40.14
CA LEU A 11 21.25 -7.98 -41.50
C LEU A 11 21.06 -6.44 -41.51
N VAL A 12 21.64 -5.76 -42.50
CA VAL A 12 21.54 -4.30 -42.69
C VAL A 12 21.08 -3.98 -44.11
N THR A 13 19.95 -3.27 -44.23
CA THR A 13 19.50 -2.47 -45.38
C THR A 13 18.45 -1.46 -44.88
N ALA A 14 18.33 -0.24 -45.38
CA ALA A 14 19.25 0.59 -46.17
C ALA A 14 18.95 2.09 -45.92
N ASN A 15 19.89 2.97 -46.28
CA ASN A 15 19.73 4.44 -46.29
C ASN A 15 20.12 4.91 -47.70
N PRO A 16 19.31 5.72 -48.42
CA PRO A 16 19.69 7.13 -48.55
C PRO A 16 18.51 8.13 -48.71
N ASN A 17 18.60 9.30 -48.05
CA ASN A 17 18.52 10.65 -48.66
C ASN A 17 17.96 11.74 -47.72
N ALA A 18 18.85 12.50 -47.07
CA ALA A 18 18.64 13.92 -46.74
C ALA A 18 19.99 14.55 -46.32
N GLY A 19 20.68 15.23 -47.23
CA GLY A 19 21.90 15.98 -46.92
C GLY A 19 21.58 17.42 -46.52
N GLY A 20 21.91 17.83 -45.30
CA GLY A 20 21.73 19.21 -44.83
C GLY A 20 22.60 19.51 -43.61
N GLN A 21 23.41 20.57 -43.67
CA GLN A 21 24.33 20.94 -42.58
C GLN A 21 23.61 21.70 -41.47
N LEU A 22 23.99 21.46 -40.21
CA LEU A 22 24.01 22.48 -39.16
C LEU A 22 25.11 22.17 -38.12
N LYS A 23 25.61 23.22 -37.45
CA LYS A 23 26.80 23.17 -36.58
C LYS A 23 26.41 23.03 -35.10
N PHE A 24 27.16 22.24 -34.33
CA PHE A 24 27.11 22.25 -32.87
C PHE A 24 28.43 22.74 -32.27
N GLY A 25 28.36 23.78 -31.43
CA GLY A 25 29.45 24.23 -30.57
C GLY A 25 29.30 23.69 -29.15
N LYS A 26 30.42 23.31 -28.52
CA LYS A 26 30.43 22.83 -27.13
C LYS A 26 30.28 23.98 -26.14
N LYS A 27 29.50 23.78 -25.06
CA LYS A 27 29.89 24.15 -23.69
C LYS A 27 28.94 23.54 -22.65
N ALA A 28 29.52 23.00 -21.58
CA ALA A 28 28.86 22.77 -20.29
C ALA A 28 29.61 23.62 -19.24
N PRO A 29 28.94 24.17 -18.22
CA PRO A 29 29.59 24.99 -17.20
C PRO A 29 30.08 24.15 -16.00
N SER A 30 31.35 24.30 -15.67
CA SER A 30 31.90 23.99 -14.35
C SER A 30 31.78 25.22 -13.43
N TYR A 31 31.65 25.02 -12.13
CA TYR A 31 31.75 26.09 -11.13
C TYR A 31 32.98 25.90 -10.25
N GLU A 32 33.80 26.94 -10.13
CA GLU A 32 34.99 27.00 -9.26
C GLU A 32 34.68 27.77 -7.97
N CYS A 33 35.50 27.54 -6.94
CA CYS A 33 35.44 28.29 -5.69
C CYS A 33 36.30 29.57 -5.78
N GLY A 34 35.80 30.69 -5.26
CA GLY A 34 36.53 31.96 -5.19
C GLY A 34 36.27 32.68 -3.88
N ALA A 35 37.34 33.07 -3.18
CA ALA A 35 37.27 33.75 -1.89
C ALA A 35 37.81 35.18 -1.97
N ASN A 36 37.13 36.13 -1.33
CA ASN A 36 37.74 37.35 -0.79
C ASN A 36 36.82 38.04 0.24
N THR A 37 37.39 38.48 1.36
CA THR A 37 36.69 39.16 2.47
C THR A 37 36.80 40.68 2.41
N PRO A 38 35.97 41.42 3.15
CA PRO A 38 36.55 42.16 4.29
C PRO A 38 35.73 42.13 5.60
N ARG A 39 36.38 42.55 6.70
CA ARG A 39 35.87 42.62 8.10
C ARG A 39 34.76 43.68 8.27
N SER A 40 33.86 43.61 9.26
CA SER A 40 34.16 43.92 10.69
C SER A 40 32.89 44.04 11.58
N LYS A 41 33.10 44.11 12.91
CA LYS A 41 32.15 44.38 14.02
C LYS A 41 31.19 43.21 14.36
N MET A 42 31.33 42.59 15.55
CA MET A 42 30.89 42.99 16.91
C MET A 42 29.39 42.72 17.15
N MET A 43 28.94 42.15 18.28
CA MET A 43 29.52 42.01 19.63
C MET A 43 29.11 40.66 20.29
N GLU A 44 29.95 40.15 21.22
CA GLU A 44 29.65 39.63 22.60
C GLU A 44 28.49 38.64 22.85
N CYS A 45 28.52 37.71 23.84
CA CYS A 45 29.54 37.23 24.79
C CYS A 45 29.19 35.75 25.14
N TYR A 46 30.10 34.79 25.35
CA TYR A 46 31.13 34.62 26.41
C TYR A 46 30.55 34.38 27.83
N THR A 47 31.02 33.42 28.67
CA THR A 47 31.98 32.28 28.51
C THR A 47 32.14 31.46 29.82
N VAL A 48 32.85 30.30 29.73
CA VAL A 48 33.87 29.77 30.70
C VAL A 48 33.38 29.20 32.05
N GLY A 49 34.02 28.18 32.61
CA GLY A 49 35.18 27.36 32.15
C GLY A 49 35.49 26.23 33.16
N GLY A 50 36.65 25.57 33.19
CA GLY A 50 37.89 25.63 32.38
C GLY A 50 38.66 24.29 32.56
N GLU A 51 39.52 23.86 31.64
CA GLU A 51 40.99 24.11 31.62
C GLU A 51 41.73 23.75 32.94
N LYS A 52 42.88 23.07 32.96
CA LYS A 52 43.86 22.62 31.92
C LYS A 52 44.72 21.47 32.51
N ASP A 53 45.66 20.79 31.84
CA ASP A 53 46.28 20.86 30.48
C ASP A 53 46.56 19.38 30.01
N SER A 54 47.50 18.92 29.18
CA SER A 54 48.71 19.46 28.50
C SER A 54 48.90 18.82 27.09
N ALA A 55 50.11 18.37 26.70
CA ALA A 55 50.42 17.92 25.34
C ALA A 55 51.57 16.89 25.23
N GLN A 56 51.53 16.06 24.18
CA GLN A 56 52.72 15.69 23.37
C GLN A 56 52.31 15.13 21.98
N SER A 57 53.27 15.05 21.05
CA SER A 57 53.02 14.71 19.63
C SER A 57 54.15 13.88 19.02
N THR A 58 53.85 12.90 18.17
CA THR A 58 54.87 12.26 17.31
C THR A 58 54.24 11.72 16.01
N LYS A 59 55.05 11.68 14.93
CA LYS A 59 54.76 10.99 13.65
C LYS A 59 55.58 9.67 13.58
N MET A 60 55.51 9.01 12.41
CA MET A 60 56.34 7.88 11.93
C MET A 60 55.74 6.49 12.15
N PHE A 61 55.96 5.47 11.29
CA PHE A 61 56.60 5.41 9.94
C PHE A 61 56.02 4.19 9.18
N PHE A 62 56.25 4.10 7.86
CA PHE A 62 56.10 2.85 7.10
C PHE A 62 57.48 2.34 6.65
N PRO A 63 57.76 1.04 6.83
CA PRO A 63 58.65 0.30 5.95
C PRO A 63 57.94 -0.90 5.33
N GLY A 64 58.31 -1.26 4.10
CA GLY A 64 57.91 -2.52 3.48
C GLY A 64 59.06 -3.09 2.66
N GLN A 65 59.33 -4.38 2.82
CA GLN A 65 60.06 -5.19 1.85
C GLN A 65 59.62 -6.65 1.95
N ASN A 66 59.78 -7.37 0.85
CA ASN A 66 59.18 -8.68 0.59
C ASN A 66 60.27 -9.76 0.62
N PRO A 67 59.96 -11.02 0.98
CA PRO A 67 60.47 -12.09 0.13
C PRO A 67 59.49 -13.24 -0.17
N ARG A 68 59.27 -13.42 -1.49
CA ARG A 68 59.19 -14.69 -2.23
C ARG A 68 58.13 -15.74 -1.83
N VAL A 69 57.15 -15.88 -2.71
CA VAL A 69 56.23 -17.02 -2.82
C VAL A 69 56.98 -18.29 -3.24
N GLY A 70 56.66 -19.42 -2.60
CA GLY A 70 56.86 -20.77 -3.15
C GLY A 70 55.51 -21.33 -3.64
N ALA A 71 55.51 -22.06 -4.76
CA ALA A 71 54.28 -22.55 -5.39
C ALA A 71 53.91 -23.99 -4.92
N PRO A 72 52.61 -24.30 -4.71
CA PRO A 72 52.14 -25.68 -4.58
C PRO A 72 52.07 -26.36 -5.97
N PRO A 73 52.19 -27.71 -6.04
CA PRO A 73 52.14 -28.45 -7.30
C PRO A 73 50.72 -28.65 -7.82
N SER A 74 50.59 -28.82 -9.14
CA SER A 74 49.39 -29.34 -9.79
C SER A 74 49.47 -30.85 -9.98
N ALA A 75 48.38 -31.56 -9.71
CA ALA A 75 48.22 -32.97 -10.08
C ALA A 75 46.77 -33.26 -10.51
N ASN A 76 46.55 -33.34 -11.81
CA ASN A 76 45.54 -34.27 -12.33
C ASN A 76 46.21 -35.64 -12.30
N ASP A 77 45.69 -36.57 -11.49
CA ASP A 77 45.73 -38.01 -11.75
C ASP A 77 44.93 -38.71 -10.63
N LEU A 78 43.67 -39.05 -10.92
CA LEU A 78 42.81 -39.88 -10.07
C LEU A 78 42.12 -40.93 -10.96
N PRO A 79 42.25 -42.24 -10.66
CA PRO A 79 41.52 -43.28 -11.36
C PRO A 79 40.03 -43.31 -10.96
N SER A 80 39.21 -43.90 -11.83
CA SER A 80 37.75 -43.87 -11.75
C SER A 80 37.13 -44.82 -10.73
N LEU A 81 35.96 -44.45 -10.21
CA LEU A 81 35.09 -45.31 -9.40
C LEU A 81 34.49 -46.46 -10.23
N SER A 82 35.12 -47.64 -10.13
CA SER A 82 34.49 -48.92 -10.43
C SER A 82 35.21 -50.06 -9.69
N ASP A 83 34.69 -50.46 -8.52
CA ASP A 83 34.50 -51.87 -8.11
C ASP A 83 34.13 -52.04 -6.63
N MET A 84 33.59 -53.22 -6.31
CA MET A 84 33.45 -53.86 -4.99
C MET A 84 32.40 -53.31 -3.99
N VAL A 85 31.26 -53.99 -3.95
CA VAL A 85 30.33 -54.07 -2.80
C VAL A 85 30.72 -55.24 -1.90
N SER A 86 30.76 -55.10 -0.56
CA SER A 86 30.19 -56.10 0.40
C SER A 86 30.36 -55.78 1.91
N ALA A 87 29.31 -56.19 2.64
CA ALA A 87 29.09 -56.44 4.09
C ALA A 87 30.24 -56.46 5.12
N GLY A 88 29.91 -56.14 6.41
CA GLY A 88 30.62 -56.73 7.57
C GLY A 88 30.51 -56.02 8.94
N ASN A 89 29.78 -56.64 9.87
CA ASN A 89 29.55 -56.29 11.30
C ASN A 89 30.70 -55.76 12.20
N VAL A 90 30.35 -54.80 13.09
CA VAL A 90 30.45 -54.77 14.58
C VAL A 90 31.19 -55.94 15.30
N PRO A 91 31.83 -55.74 16.49
CA PRO A 91 32.76 -54.70 16.99
C PRO A 91 34.06 -55.29 17.62
N ASN A 92 34.90 -54.50 18.33
CA ASN A 92 35.07 -54.54 19.81
C ASN A 92 36.47 -54.12 20.37
N ALA A 93 36.45 -53.51 21.56
CA ALA A 93 37.39 -53.62 22.70
C ALA A 93 38.94 -53.44 22.58
N ASN A 94 39.42 -52.55 23.48
CA ASN A 94 40.48 -52.78 24.49
C ASN A 94 41.98 -52.54 24.22
N ASN A 95 42.59 -51.85 25.20
CA ASN A 95 43.95 -52.03 25.78
C ASN A 95 45.17 -51.70 24.87
N ASP A 96 46.33 -51.27 25.38
CA ASP A 96 46.72 -50.77 26.72
C ASP A 96 48.14 -50.15 26.62
N ASN A 97 48.50 -49.27 27.58
CA ASN A 97 49.89 -49.10 28.09
C ASN A 97 50.98 -48.62 27.08
N THR A 98 52.16 -48.09 27.45
CA THR A 98 52.75 -47.57 28.72
C THR A 98 54.07 -46.83 28.40
N LEU A 99 54.54 -45.98 29.32
CA LEU A 99 55.97 -45.61 29.54
C LEU A 99 56.64 -44.81 28.38
N ASN A 100 57.70 -44.04 28.53
CA ASN A 100 58.35 -43.22 29.59
C ASN A 100 59.78 -42.96 29.04
N HIS A 101 60.27 -41.73 29.17
CA HIS A 101 61.65 -41.33 29.53
C HIS A 101 61.80 -39.84 29.12
N ASP A 102 62.05 -38.91 30.05
CA ASP A 102 63.26 -38.71 30.87
C ASP A 102 64.47 -38.20 30.06
N GLU A 103 64.84 -36.93 30.25
CA GLU A 103 66.05 -36.54 31.02
C GLU A 103 66.44 -35.04 30.83
N ASN A 104 66.90 -34.40 31.92
CA ASN A 104 68.07 -33.50 32.08
C ASN A 104 68.36 -32.33 31.06
N SER A 105 68.95 -31.18 31.43
CA SER A 105 69.41 -30.56 32.69
C SER A 105 69.71 -29.05 32.44
N PRO A 106 69.73 -28.13 33.44
CA PRO A 106 69.66 -26.68 33.21
C PRO A 106 71.00 -25.91 33.32
N LEU A 107 70.94 -24.58 33.08
CA LEU A 107 71.97 -23.62 33.49
C LEU A 107 71.35 -22.39 34.18
N ASN A 108 72.15 -21.68 34.99
CA ASN A 108 71.68 -20.78 36.04
C ASN A 108 72.66 -19.60 36.26
N THR A 109 72.17 -18.38 36.49
CA THR A 109 72.97 -17.23 36.96
C THR A 109 72.12 -16.23 37.75
N SER A 110 72.76 -15.50 38.66
CA SER A 110 72.16 -14.72 39.75
C SER A 110 72.26 -13.20 39.57
N VAL A 111 71.62 -12.42 40.47
CA VAL A 111 72.25 -11.36 41.31
C VAL A 111 71.27 -10.88 42.40
N MET A 112 71.78 -10.52 43.58
CA MET A 112 71.03 -9.83 44.66
C MET A 112 71.43 -8.35 44.75
N SER A 113 70.55 -7.48 45.26
CA SER A 113 70.90 -6.46 46.25
C SER A 113 69.65 -5.84 46.91
N THR A 114 69.85 -5.12 48.03
CA THR A 114 68.80 -4.69 48.96
C THR A 114 68.90 -3.21 49.31
N SER A 115 67.78 -2.53 49.50
CA SER A 115 67.65 -1.42 50.48
C SER A 115 66.18 -1.19 50.83
N ALA A 116 65.90 -0.57 51.98
CA ALA A 116 64.56 -0.31 52.49
C ALA A 116 64.40 1.16 52.92
N GLY A 117 63.16 1.67 52.87
CA GLY A 117 62.79 3.00 53.33
C GLY A 117 61.42 2.95 54.01
N ASN A 118 61.23 3.72 55.09
CA ASN A 118 60.05 3.62 55.95
C ASN A 118 58.82 4.30 55.35
N SER A 119 57.68 3.61 55.48
CA SER A 119 56.34 4.09 55.16
C SER A 119 55.61 4.65 56.40
N THR A 120 54.57 5.44 56.16
CA THR A 120 53.85 6.25 57.16
C THR A 120 52.63 5.53 57.77
N PRO A 121 52.00 6.06 58.85
CA PRO A 121 50.82 5.42 59.46
C PRO A 121 49.62 5.22 58.52
N MET A 122 49.50 6.02 57.46
CA MET A 122 48.47 5.87 56.43
C MET A 122 48.72 4.62 55.56
N GLU A 123 49.98 4.30 55.29
CA GLU A 123 50.38 3.08 54.57
C GLU A 123 50.26 1.83 55.45
N GLN A 124 50.43 1.96 56.78
CA GLN A 124 50.11 0.88 57.72
C GLN A 124 48.60 0.56 57.76
N GLN A 125 47.72 1.57 57.64
CA GLN A 125 46.28 1.34 57.51
C GLN A 125 45.89 0.73 56.15
N LEU A 126 46.55 1.12 55.06
CA LEU A 126 46.38 0.48 53.75
C LEU A 126 46.83 -0.98 53.75
N ASN A 127 47.97 -1.30 54.37
CA ASN A 127 48.44 -2.68 54.49
C ASN A 127 47.53 -3.53 55.38
N ALA A 128 47.04 -2.99 56.51
CA ALA A 128 46.07 -3.70 57.35
C ALA A 128 44.74 -3.99 56.61
N ALA A 129 44.32 -3.11 55.70
CA ALA A 129 43.18 -3.35 54.83
C ALA A 129 43.47 -4.40 53.73
N ALA A 130 44.70 -4.44 53.21
CA ALA A 130 45.13 -5.48 52.26
C ALA A 130 45.22 -6.87 52.91
N ASP A 131 45.78 -6.98 54.12
CA ASP A 131 45.89 -8.24 54.86
C ASP A 131 44.52 -8.76 55.35
N ALA A 132 43.56 -7.86 55.62
CA ALA A 132 42.17 -8.25 55.89
C ALA A 132 41.47 -8.88 54.67
N VAL A 133 41.89 -8.54 53.44
CA VAL A 133 41.35 -9.11 52.19
C VAL A 133 41.96 -10.48 51.88
N THR A 134 43.17 -10.80 52.38
CA THR A 134 43.85 -12.08 52.09
C THR A 134 43.48 -13.24 53.01
N GLN A 135 42.78 -13.03 54.13
CA GLN A 135 42.41 -14.09 55.08
C GLN A 135 40.95 -14.58 55.03
N SER A 136 40.12 -14.10 54.08
CA SER A 136 38.80 -14.68 53.80
C SER A 136 38.87 -15.65 52.61
N SER A 137 39.58 -16.76 52.78
CA SER A 137 39.93 -17.72 51.73
C SER A 137 38.79 -18.66 51.26
N LEU A 138 37.67 -18.08 50.82
CA LEU A 138 36.88 -18.67 49.74
C LEU A 138 37.63 -18.45 48.40
N LEU A 139 38.79 -19.10 48.31
CA LEU A 139 39.65 -19.06 47.13
C LEU A 139 38.93 -19.75 45.98
N TRP A 140 38.48 -18.95 45.01
CA TRP A 140 38.42 -19.44 43.64
C TRP A 140 39.79 -20.00 43.28
N PRO A 141 39.90 -21.18 42.62
CA PRO A 141 41.20 -21.64 42.14
C PRO A 141 41.83 -20.55 41.26
N PRO A 142 43.17 -20.38 41.30
CA PRO A 142 43.83 -19.41 40.45
C PRO A 142 43.40 -19.65 39.00
N PHE A 143 42.89 -18.60 38.35
CA PHE A 143 42.36 -18.67 36.99
C PHE A 143 43.37 -19.39 36.10
N GLU A 144 42.99 -20.51 35.47
CA GLU A 144 43.92 -21.28 34.65
C GLU A 144 44.49 -20.36 33.58
N SER A 145 45.78 -20.04 33.66
CA SER A 145 46.49 -19.19 32.70
C SER A 145 46.65 -19.83 31.31
N GLN A 146 46.04 -21.02 31.14
CA GLN A 146 45.95 -21.82 29.93
C GLN A 146 44.48 -22.19 29.59
N TYR A 147 43.47 -21.53 30.18
CA TYR A 147 42.07 -21.71 29.76
C TYR A 147 41.75 -20.77 28.59
N ASP A 148 42.31 -21.10 27.43
CA ASP A 148 42.10 -20.37 26.19
C ASP A 148 40.93 -20.95 25.35
N TRP A 149 40.73 -20.38 24.16
CA TRP A 149 39.65 -20.75 23.26
C TRP A 149 39.69 -22.23 22.81
N THR A 150 40.84 -22.90 22.86
CA THR A 150 40.96 -24.32 22.50
C THR A 150 40.37 -25.22 23.58
N LYS A 151 40.59 -24.90 24.87
CA LYS A 151 39.93 -25.60 25.97
C LYS A 151 38.42 -25.31 26.00
N VAL A 152 38.01 -24.05 25.77
CA VAL A 152 36.60 -23.70 25.61
C VAL A 152 35.96 -24.50 24.45
N HIS A 153 36.65 -24.69 23.34
CA HIS A 153 36.14 -25.48 22.22
C HIS A 153 36.02 -26.97 22.59
N ALA A 154 37.06 -27.55 23.20
CA ALA A 154 37.04 -28.93 23.66
C ALA A 154 35.93 -29.18 24.71
N ASP A 155 35.68 -28.24 25.62
CA ASP A 155 34.58 -28.35 26.59
C ASP A 155 33.20 -28.27 25.91
N LEU A 156 33.04 -27.42 24.88
CA LEU A 156 31.81 -27.36 24.08
C LEU A 156 31.58 -28.65 23.26
N GLU A 157 32.62 -29.23 22.68
CA GLU A 157 32.56 -30.49 21.92
C GLU A 157 32.26 -31.69 22.82
N ASN A 158 32.85 -31.76 24.02
CA ASN A 158 32.62 -32.86 24.98
C ASN A 158 31.34 -32.69 25.82
N GLY A 159 30.66 -31.54 25.74
CA GLY A 159 29.45 -31.26 26.53
C GLY A 159 29.74 -30.81 27.98
N ASN A 160 30.97 -30.42 28.30
CA ASN A 160 31.42 -29.95 29.62
C ASN A 160 30.95 -28.51 29.94
N TYR A 161 29.74 -28.13 29.54
CA TYR A 161 29.20 -26.78 29.75
C TYR A 161 27.85 -26.80 30.45
N SER A 162 27.59 -25.78 31.26
CA SER A 162 26.25 -25.51 31.77
C SER A 162 25.44 -24.79 30.69
N GLY A 163 24.30 -25.36 30.28
CA GLY A 163 23.37 -24.72 29.35
C GLY A 163 22.85 -23.38 29.87
N VAL A 164 22.50 -22.48 28.94
CA VAL A 164 22.02 -21.12 29.29
C VAL A 164 20.59 -21.19 29.83
N TYR A 165 20.45 -21.25 31.16
CA TYR A 165 19.17 -21.11 31.82
C TYR A 165 18.79 -19.63 31.98
N GLY A 166 17.69 -19.25 31.35
CA GLY A 166 17.15 -17.89 31.34
C GLY A 166 17.08 -17.28 29.95
N TRP A 167 16.23 -16.26 29.80
CA TRP A 167 16.01 -15.49 28.58
C TRP A 167 17.27 -14.76 28.07
N ASP A 168 17.22 -14.24 26.83
CA ASP A 168 18.35 -13.69 26.05
C ASP A 168 19.36 -12.83 26.83
N ASN A 169 18.90 -12.05 27.82
CA ASN A 169 19.74 -11.14 28.59
C ASN A 169 20.12 -11.66 29.99
N ALA A 170 19.72 -12.87 30.37
CA ALA A 170 19.90 -13.40 31.74
C ALA A 170 21.37 -13.45 32.18
N ALA A 171 22.28 -13.85 31.30
CA ALA A 171 23.73 -13.82 31.57
C ALA A 171 24.23 -12.38 31.79
N TYR A 172 23.86 -11.44 30.90
CA TYR A 172 24.19 -10.03 31.04
C TYR A 172 23.58 -9.40 32.31
N TRP A 173 22.37 -9.79 32.68
CA TRP A 173 21.70 -9.34 33.91
C TRP A 173 22.38 -9.88 35.15
N GLY A 174 22.78 -11.17 35.20
CA GLY A 174 23.56 -11.72 36.31
C GLY A 174 24.90 -10.99 36.48
N ILE A 175 25.61 -10.72 35.39
CA ILE A 175 26.86 -9.95 35.40
C ILE A 175 26.61 -8.50 35.85
N ALA A 176 25.57 -7.85 35.34
CA ALA A 176 25.20 -6.48 35.71
C ALA A 176 24.76 -6.36 37.18
N GLU A 177 23.99 -7.32 37.69
CA GLU A 177 23.55 -7.43 39.09
C GLU A 177 24.76 -7.49 40.03
N LYS A 178 25.72 -8.38 39.75
CA LYS A 178 26.94 -8.49 40.57
C LYS A 178 27.87 -7.29 40.41
N LYS A 179 27.95 -6.68 39.22
CA LYS A 179 28.72 -5.46 38.98
C LYS A 179 28.12 -4.22 39.67
N ALA A 180 26.80 -4.15 39.80
CA ALA A 180 26.09 -3.01 40.39
C ALA A 180 25.85 -3.17 41.90
N GLY A 181 26.00 -4.38 42.47
CA GLY A 181 25.81 -4.65 43.89
C GLY A 181 24.33 -4.58 44.35
N VAL A 182 23.38 -4.71 43.43
CA VAL A 182 21.94 -4.62 43.68
C VAL A 182 21.19 -5.76 43.00
N ASP A 183 20.16 -6.31 43.64
CA ASP A 183 19.25 -7.27 42.99
C ASP A 183 18.37 -6.55 41.96
N LEU A 184 18.65 -6.77 40.67
CA LEU A 184 17.93 -6.11 39.59
C LEU A 184 16.45 -6.51 39.54
N ARG A 185 16.09 -7.70 40.04
CA ARG A 185 14.71 -8.20 40.03
C ARG A 185 13.82 -7.36 40.96
N GLU A 186 14.38 -6.86 42.05
CA GLU A 186 13.68 -5.92 42.96
C GLU A 186 13.58 -4.51 42.40
N TRP A 187 14.40 -4.14 41.42
CA TRP A 187 14.23 -2.89 40.67
C TRP A 187 13.15 -3.01 39.60
N TYR A 188 13.14 -4.08 38.80
CA TYR A 188 12.13 -4.29 37.73
C TYR A 188 10.70 -4.58 38.24
N LYS A 189 10.53 -4.81 39.54
CA LYS A 189 9.22 -4.83 40.23
C LYS A 189 8.69 -3.45 40.60
N ARG A 190 9.57 -2.44 40.76
CA ARG A 190 9.18 -1.06 41.10
C ARG A 190 8.70 -0.37 39.83
N ARG A 191 7.57 0.31 39.92
CA ARG A 191 6.92 0.97 38.78
C ARG A 191 6.21 2.26 39.19
N THR A 192 6.06 3.13 38.21
CA THR A 192 5.16 4.29 38.17
C THR A 192 4.24 4.15 36.96
N ASP A 193 3.02 4.71 37.02
CA ASP A 193 2.06 4.61 35.91
C ASP A 193 2.61 5.19 34.60
N ASP A 194 3.44 6.23 34.69
CA ASP A 194 4.10 6.90 33.56
C ASP A 194 5.00 5.98 32.70
N GLU A 195 5.43 4.82 33.22
CA GLU A 195 6.29 3.87 32.49
C GLU A 195 5.57 3.02 31.45
N TYR A 196 4.25 2.84 31.57
CA TYR A 196 3.43 2.00 30.68
C TYR A 196 2.17 2.69 30.15
N TYR A 197 1.81 3.86 30.67
CA TYR A 197 0.60 4.58 30.30
C TYR A 197 0.69 5.25 28.92
N LEU A 198 0.20 4.56 27.89
CA LEU A 198 -0.06 5.12 26.57
C LEU A 198 -1.59 5.24 26.36
N PRO A 199 -2.19 6.45 26.39
CA PRO A 199 -3.65 6.62 26.45
C PRO A 199 -4.43 5.90 25.36
N GLU A 200 -3.93 5.92 24.12
CA GLU A 200 -4.64 5.29 23.00
C GLU A 200 -4.59 3.76 23.05
N PHE A 201 -3.51 3.19 23.61
CA PHE A 201 -3.45 1.76 23.88
C PHE A 201 -4.32 1.39 25.08
N LYS A 202 -4.34 2.19 26.15
CA LYS A 202 -5.21 1.95 27.32
C LYS A 202 -6.69 1.92 26.95
N ASP A 203 -7.18 2.94 26.25
CA ASP A 203 -8.55 3.04 25.73
C ASP A 203 -8.91 1.83 24.84
N LEU A 204 -7.96 1.32 24.04
CA LEU A 204 -8.15 0.10 23.25
C LEU A 204 -8.22 -1.16 24.13
N VAL A 205 -7.25 -1.40 25.01
CA VAL A 205 -7.11 -2.68 25.74
C VAL A 205 -8.06 -2.81 26.94
N ASP A 206 -8.48 -1.71 27.55
CA ASP A 206 -9.49 -1.70 28.61
C ASP A 206 -10.90 -1.99 28.06
N HIS A 207 -11.11 -1.93 26.74
CA HIS A 207 -12.44 -2.04 26.14
C HIS A 207 -12.93 -3.49 25.95
N PRO A 208 -14.15 -3.85 26.41
CA PRO A 208 -14.65 -5.24 26.38
C PRO A 208 -14.63 -5.92 25.00
N ASP A 209 -14.96 -5.21 23.91
CA ASP A 209 -14.93 -5.80 22.57
C ASP A 209 -13.52 -6.15 22.08
N THR A 210 -12.48 -5.53 22.63
CA THR A 210 -11.08 -5.88 22.38
C THR A 210 -10.74 -7.16 23.16
N GLN A 211 -11.11 -7.19 24.44
CA GLN A 211 -10.83 -8.30 25.36
C GLN A 211 -11.58 -9.60 25.02
N LYS A 212 -12.68 -9.51 24.26
CA LYS A 212 -13.57 -10.63 23.89
C LYS A 212 -12.84 -11.90 23.43
N GLU A 213 -11.76 -11.74 22.65
CA GLU A 213 -10.97 -12.85 22.10
C GLU A 213 -9.68 -13.17 22.87
N TRP A 214 -9.38 -12.43 23.96
CA TRP A 214 -8.16 -12.64 24.75
C TRP A 214 -8.09 -14.01 25.43
N LYS A 215 -9.24 -14.63 25.73
CA LYS A 215 -9.30 -16.03 26.19
C LYS A 215 -8.62 -17.04 25.24
N ASN A 216 -8.44 -16.64 23.96
CA ASN A 216 -7.85 -17.41 22.88
C ASN A 216 -6.37 -17.02 22.59
N ILE A 217 -5.72 -16.26 23.49
CA ILE A 217 -4.29 -15.90 23.46
C ILE A 217 -3.50 -16.83 24.39
N PHE A 218 -2.44 -17.45 23.88
CA PHE A 218 -1.63 -18.47 24.55
C PHE A 218 -0.11 -18.16 24.54
N MET A 219 0.35 -17.19 23.72
CA MET A 219 1.76 -16.77 23.60
C MET A 219 2.28 -15.85 24.70
N PHE A 220 1.42 -15.05 25.34
CA PHE A 220 1.77 -14.04 26.33
C PHE A 220 0.55 -13.70 27.20
N ASP A 221 0.76 -13.02 28.34
CA ASP A 221 -0.34 -12.47 29.12
C ASP A 221 -0.90 -11.19 28.45
N PRO A 222 -2.17 -11.16 27.99
CA PRO A 222 -2.76 -9.97 27.39
C PRO A 222 -3.00 -8.84 28.42
N MET A 223 -3.08 -9.15 29.72
CA MET A 223 -3.04 -8.16 30.81
C MET A 223 -1.62 -7.73 31.16
N GLY A 224 -0.59 -8.26 30.49
CA GLY A 224 0.83 -8.15 30.82
C GLY A 224 1.42 -6.75 30.83
N MET A 225 0.65 -5.72 30.47
CA MET A 225 1.01 -4.30 30.68
C MET A 225 0.91 -3.89 32.16
N TYR A 226 0.04 -4.56 32.93
CA TYR A 226 -0.21 -4.29 34.35
C TYR A 226 0.22 -5.47 35.27
N ALA A 227 0.87 -6.49 34.72
CA ALA A 227 1.34 -7.64 35.49
C ALA A 227 2.63 -7.33 36.28
N HIS A 228 2.95 -8.17 37.27
CA HIS A 228 4.18 -8.07 38.06
C HIS A 228 5.00 -9.38 37.99
N PRO A 229 6.12 -9.43 37.24
CA PRO A 229 6.64 -8.40 36.34
C PRO A 229 5.80 -8.27 35.06
N PRO A 230 5.80 -7.09 34.41
CA PRO A 230 5.05 -6.88 33.17
C PRO A 230 5.77 -7.50 31.96
N THR A 231 5.00 -8.07 31.03
CA THR A 231 5.47 -8.64 29.77
C THR A 231 5.21 -7.73 28.56
N ILE A 232 4.51 -6.61 28.74
CA ILE A 232 4.14 -5.67 27.66
C ILE A 232 4.46 -4.23 28.09
N ALA A 233 4.97 -3.40 27.19
CA ALA A 233 5.12 -1.95 27.38
C ALA A 233 4.93 -1.19 26.05
N ALA A 234 4.41 0.05 26.09
CA ALA A 234 4.12 0.84 24.88
C ALA A 234 4.50 2.32 25.02
N CYS A 235 4.94 2.94 23.92
CA CYS A 235 5.34 4.36 23.88
C CYS A 235 5.18 4.97 22.48
N LYS A 236 5.29 6.31 22.37
CA LYS A 236 5.28 7.04 21.09
C LYS A 236 6.69 7.22 20.53
N ALA A 237 6.82 7.27 19.21
CA ALA A 237 8.08 7.52 18.52
C ALA A 237 7.87 8.29 17.20
N ASN A 238 8.97 8.79 16.64
CA ASN A 238 9.04 9.14 15.22
C ASN A 238 10.00 8.17 14.54
N LEU A 239 9.71 7.76 13.31
CA LEU A 239 10.63 7.02 12.44
C LEU A 239 11.19 7.97 11.37
N ASP A 240 12.44 7.72 11.00
CA ASP A 240 13.10 8.33 9.85
C ASP A 240 13.60 7.17 8.97
N ILE A 241 13.11 7.08 7.74
CA ILE A 241 13.31 5.94 6.83
C ILE A 241 13.58 6.52 5.44
N PRO A 242 14.86 6.65 5.03
CA PRO A 242 15.24 7.42 3.83
C PRO A 242 14.51 7.01 2.55
N GLU A 243 14.21 5.72 2.36
CA GLU A 243 13.45 5.24 1.19
C GLU A 243 12.01 5.76 1.13
N LEU A 244 11.38 6.04 2.27
CA LEU A 244 9.98 6.48 2.33
C LEU A 244 9.82 8.01 2.32
N THR A 245 10.85 8.74 2.74
CA THR A 245 10.82 10.21 2.92
C THR A 245 10.55 10.99 1.62
N ALA A 246 10.82 10.40 0.45
CA ALA A 246 10.55 10.99 -0.87
C ALA A 246 9.20 10.55 -1.48
N GLU A 247 8.67 9.38 -1.09
CA GLU A 247 7.48 8.77 -1.71
C GLU A 247 6.17 9.04 -0.94
N LEU A 248 6.26 9.36 0.35
CA LEU A 248 5.10 9.64 1.19
C LEU A 248 4.66 11.11 1.10
N GLN A 249 3.35 11.33 0.95
CA GLN A 249 2.77 12.67 1.05
C GLN A 249 2.91 13.21 2.47
N LYS A 250 3.41 14.43 2.61
CA LYS A 250 3.47 15.14 3.91
C LYS A 250 2.08 15.67 4.27
N ASP A 251 1.59 15.34 5.46
CA ASP A 251 0.23 15.66 5.93
C ASP A 251 0.19 16.38 7.30
N GLY A 252 1.35 16.55 7.94
CA GLY A 252 1.49 17.17 9.27
C GLY A 252 0.95 16.33 10.44
N LYS A 253 0.37 15.15 10.16
CA LYS A 253 -0.36 14.28 11.10
C LYS A 253 0.35 12.94 11.30
N ILE A 254 0.48 12.16 10.24
CA ILE A 254 1.24 10.89 10.23
C ILE A 254 2.64 11.14 9.68
N VAL A 255 2.76 11.90 8.59
CA VAL A 255 4.03 12.24 7.94
C VAL A 255 4.23 13.75 8.08
N ARG A 256 5.23 14.12 8.88
CA ARG A 256 5.54 15.50 9.26
C ARG A 256 6.17 16.27 8.10
N ASP A 257 6.24 17.60 8.23
CA ASP A 257 6.81 18.49 7.21
C ASP A 257 8.31 18.26 6.98
N ASP A 258 9.03 17.83 8.02
CA ASP A 258 10.41 17.33 7.94
C ASP A 258 10.55 15.95 7.28
N GLY A 259 9.45 15.21 7.13
CA GLY A 259 9.40 13.85 6.58
C GLY A 259 9.32 12.73 7.64
N GLN A 260 9.49 13.05 8.94
CA GLN A 260 9.44 12.04 9.98
C GLN A 260 8.02 11.46 10.15
N ILE A 261 7.95 10.14 10.32
CA ILE A 261 6.70 9.37 10.42
C ILE A 261 6.36 9.19 11.90
N ARG A 262 5.20 9.70 12.35
CA ARG A 262 4.70 9.47 13.72
C ARG A 262 4.20 8.03 13.86
N THR A 263 4.59 7.35 14.94
CA THR A 263 4.16 5.99 15.25
C THR A 263 3.96 5.80 16.76
N GLN A 264 3.16 4.82 17.14
CA GLN A 264 3.19 4.22 18.48
C GLN A 264 3.87 2.86 18.34
N LYS A 265 4.65 2.45 19.33
CA LYS A 265 5.29 1.13 19.37
C LYS A 265 5.03 0.43 20.69
N CYS A 266 4.80 -0.87 20.63
CA CYS A 266 4.55 -1.73 21.79
C CYS A 266 5.43 -2.98 21.71
N ALA A 267 6.24 -3.21 22.74
CA ALA A 267 7.09 -4.38 22.88
C ALA A 267 6.37 -5.45 23.71
N ILE A 268 6.49 -6.72 23.28
CA ILE A 268 5.88 -7.88 23.91
C ILE A 268 6.95 -8.96 24.14
N TYR A 269 7.08 -9.40 25.39
CA TYR A 269 7.77 -10.62 25.77
C TYR A 269 6.80 -11.80 25.81
N TYR A 270 7.26 -12.97 25.38
CA TYR A 270 6.43 -14.18 25.36
C TYR A 270 6.35 -14.84 26.75
N ALA A 271 5.17 -15.35 27.08
CA ALA A 271 4.87 -16.15 28.26
C ALA A 271 3.96 -17.31 27.81
N TRP A 272 4.53 -18.49 27.61
CA TRP A 272 3.84 -19.58 26.92
C TRP A 272 2.93 -20.39 27.85
N ASN A 273 1.69 -20.61 27.41
CA ASN A 273 0.79 -21.56 28.04
C ASN A 273 0.97 -22.94 27.38
N LEU A 274 1.97 -23.72 27.82
CA LEU A 274 2.37 -24.99 27.20
C LEU A 274 1.21 -25.96 26.87
N PRO A 275 0.24 -26.25 27.78
CA PRO A 275 -0.90 -27.11 27.43
C PRO A 275 -1.67 -26.61 26.20
N ARG A 276 -2.00 -25.31 26.19
CA ARG A 276 -2.75 -24.67 25.09
C ARG A 276 -1.91 -24.44 23.83
N LEU A 277 -0.59 -24.48 23.95
CA LEU A 277 0.30 -24.48 22.80
C LEU A 277 0.34 -25.88 22.17
N GLY A 278 0.36 -26.95 22.98
CA GLY A 278 0.16 -28.32 22.52
C GLY A 278 -1.15 -28.48 21.76
N GLU A 279 -2.28 -28.05 22.37
CA GLU A 279 -3.61 -27.99 21.72
C GLU A 279 -3.60 -27.26 20.36
N ARG A 280 -2.77 -26.22 20.21
CA ARG A 280 -2.69 -25.40 18.98
C ARG A 280 -1.74 -25.99 17.92
N LEU A 281 -0.73 -26.73 18.34
CA LEU A 281 0.30 -27.31 17.45
C LEU A 281 0.06 -28.79 17.11
N ASP A 282 -1.00 -29.39 17.65
CA ASP A 282 -1.29 -30.83 17.60
C ASP A 282 -0.13 -31.67 18.18
N MET A 283 0.32 -31.26 19.38
CA MET A 283 1.45 -31.85 20.11
C MET A 283 1.06 -32.16 21.55
N ASP A 284 1.53 -33.29 22.08
CA ASP A 284 1.37 -33.62 23.50
C ASP A 284 2.20 -32.69 24.41
N GLU A 285 1.69 -32.38 25.61
CA GLU A 285 2.36 -31.48 26.53
C GLU A 285 3.66 -32.07 27.10
N ASP A 286 3.74 -33.38 27.30
CA ASP A 286 4.93 -34.05 27.83
C ASP A 286 6.03 -34.13 26.77
N ASP A 287 5.71 -34.53 25.54
CA ASP A 287 6.66 -34.51 24.42
C ASP A 287 7.20 -33.09 24.18
N LEU A 288 6.35 -32.07 24.27
CA LEU A 288 6.75 -30.67 24.18
C LEU A 288 7.67 -30.24 25.34
N ARG A 289 7.33 -30.61 26.59
CA ARG A 289 8.16 -30.34 27.77
C ARG A 289 9.52 -31.04 27.70
N ASP A 290 9.57 -32.27 27.19
CA ASP A 290 10.78 -33.06 27.03
C ASP A 290 11.69 -32.51 25.92
N ALA A 291 11.11 -32.13 24.79
CA ALA A 291 11.84 -31.42 23.73
C ALA A 291 12.42 -30.08 24.23
N LEU A 292 11.65 -29.30 24.97
CA LEU A 292 12.09 -28.03 25.54
C LEU A 292 13.16 -28.22 26.64
N TYR A 293 13.06 -29.26 27.46
CA TYR A 293 14.05 -29.60 28.48
C TYR A 293 15.41 -29.88 27.84
N LYS A 294 15.44 -30.67 26.76
CA LYS A 294 16.65 -31.03 26.00
C LYS A 294 17.49 -29.82 25.55
N TYR A 295 16.84 -28.71 25.17
CA TYR A 295 17.54 -27.51 24.65
C TYR A 295 17.79 -26.42 25.69
N SER A 296 17.08 -26.42 26.82
CA SER A 296 17.21 -25.39 27.88
C SER A 296 17.91 -25.88 29.16
N ASN A 297 18.01 -27.20 29.35
CA ASN A 297 18.42 -27.86 30.58
C ASN A 297 17.68 -27.37 31.85
N ASN A 298 16.46 -26.83 31.69
CA ASN A 298 15.68 -26.25 32.78
C ASN A 298 14.80 -27.33 33.45
N PRO A 299 15.09 -27.78 34.69
CA PRO A 299 14.30 -28.81 35.36
C PRO A 299 12.83 -28.41 35.59
N ASP A 300 12.52 -27.10 35.65
CA ASP A 300 11.14 -26.61 35.84
C ASP A 300 10.20 -26.96 34.67
N LEU A 301 10.72 -27.33 33.50
CA LEU A 301 9.89 -27.85 32.40
C LEU A 301 9.29 -29.22 32.70
N LYS A 302 9.95 -30.03 33.53
CA LYS A 302 9.47 -31.35 33.97
C LYS A 302 8.39 -31.25 35.06
N ASP A 303 8.23 -30.10 35.68
CA ASP A 303 7.20 -29.84 36.69
C ASP A 303 5.88 -29.42 36.02
N LYS A 304 4.91 -30.34 35.97
CA LYS A 304 3.57 -30.09 35.41
C LYS A 304 2.73 -29.10 36.22
N THR A 305 3.12 -28.78 37.46
CA THR A 305 2.43 -27.71 38.24
C THR A 305 2.77 -26.32 37.73
N LYS A 306 3.93 -26.17 37.04
CA LYS A 306 4.39 -24.92 36.46
C LYS A 306 3.79 -24.72 35.06
N LYS A 307 3.27 -23.52 34.83
CA LYS A 307 2.76 -23.03 33.53
C LYS A 307 3.85 -22.15 32.93
N THR A 308 4.64 -22.73 32.02
CA THR A 308 6.07 -22.41 31.95
C THR A 308 6.41 -21.22 31.06
N PHE A 309 7.04 -20.20 31.65
CA PHE A 309 7.84 -19.24 30.91
C PHE A 309 9.08 -19.93 30.34
N LEU A 310 9.22 -19.91 29.01
CA LEU A 310 10.49 -20.23 28.35
C LEU A 310 11.40 -18.99 28.29
N PRO A 311 12.72 -19.18 28.08
CA PRO A 311 13.60 -18.08 27.71
C PRO A 311 13.03 -17.34 26.49
N GLY A 312 12.72 -16.06 26.66
CA GLY A 312 12.02 -15.23 25.68
C GLY A 312 12.91 -14.81 24.51
N VAL A 313 13.26 -15.76 23.63
CA VAL A 313 14.01 -15.50 22.41
C VAL A 313 13.28 -14.48 21.55
N GLY A 314 13.91 -13.33 21.35
CA GLY A 314 13.44 -12.29 20.45
C GLY A 314 12.33 -11.40 21.00
N GLY A 315 11.18 -11.99 21.37
CA GLY A 315 9.92 -11.26 21.56
C GLY A 315 9.34 -10.74 20.23
N CYS A 316 8.40 -9.79 20.29
CA CYS A 316 7.99 -9.00 19.13
C CYS A 316 7.76 -7.52 19.46
N THR A 317 7.79 -6.67 18.44
CA THR A 317 7.39 -5.25 18.54
C THR A 317 6.28 -4.96 17.54
N ILE A 318 5.15 -4.47 18.03
CA ILE A 318 4.06 -3.90 17.24
C ILE A 318 4.39 -2.43 16.99
N TYR A 319 4.31 -1.98 15.74
CA TYR A 319 4.29 -0.58 15.35
C TYR A 319 2.91 -0.25 14.78
N THR A 320 2.32 0.86 15.21
CA THR A 320 1.03 1.35 14.69
C THR A 320 1.14 2.77 14.16
N PHE A 321 0.34 3.04 13.13
CA PHE A 321 0.23 4.31 12.42
C PHE A 321 -1.24 4.71 12.39
N GLY A 322 -1.54 5.98 12.68
CA GLY A 322 -2.90 6.44 12.89
C GLY A 322 -3.34 6.32 14.35
N ASP A 323 -4.66 6.26 14.59
CA ASP A 323 -5.24 6.10 15.93
C ASP A 323 -5.65 4.65 16.15
N VAL A 324 -4.82 3.89 16.86
CA VAL A 324 -5.00 2.44 17.08
C VAL A 324 -6.36 2.07 17.69
N ARG A 325 -7.02 3.00 18.40
CA ARG A 325 -8.35 2.81 18.99
C ARG A 325 -9.44 2.53 17.96
N LYS A 326 -9.23 2.97 16.72
CA LYS A 326 -10.13 2.75 15.58
C LYS A 326 -10.16 1.30 15.09
N VAL A 327 -9.23 0.43 15.52
CA VAL A 327 -9.27 -1.02 15.20
C VAL A 327 -10.59 -1.68 15.65
N ARG A 328 -11.31 -1.07 16.60
CA ARG A 328 -12.65 -1.48 17.06
C ARG A 328 -13.80 -1.10 16.09
N ASP A 329 -13.61 -0.09 15.25
CA ASP A 329 -14.62 0.45 14.35
C ASP A 329 -14.68 -0.37 13.05
N PRO A 330 -15.80 -1.03 12.73
CA PRO A 330 -15.91 -1.87 11.53
C PRO A 330 -15.84 -1.08 10.22
N THR A 331 -15.98 0.26 10.24
CA THR A 331 -15.83 1.11 9.05
C THR A 331 -14.39 1.60 8.81
N THR A 332 -13.49 1.40 9.78
CA THR A 332 -12.08 1.77 9.67
C THR A 332 -11.33 0.75 8.80
N GLU A 333 -10.52 1.27 7.87
CA GLU A 333 -9.57 0.50 7.04
C GLU A 333 -8.37 0.03 7.89
N ILE A 334 -8.04 -1.27 7.84
CA ILE A 334 -6.94 -1.87 8.61
C ILE A 334 -5.91 -2.51 7.67
N CYS A 335 -4.70 -1.96 7.64
CA CYS A 335 -3.56 -2.49 6.88
C CYS A 335 -2.55 -3.18 7.83
N VAL A 336 -2.16 -4.42 7.54
CA VAL A 336 -1.34 -5.24 8.43
C VAL A 336 -0.16 -5.92 7.70
N ARG A 337 1.00 -5.90 8.35
CA ARG A 337 2.15 -6.76 8.05
C ARG A 337 2.57 -7.53 9.30
N VAL A 338 2.73 -8.85 9.16
CA VAL A 338 3.49 -9.65 10.14
C VAL A 338 4.82 -10.06 9.55
N HIS A 339 5.90 -9.48 10.07
CA HIS A 339 7.27 -9.62 9.57
C HIS A 339 8.10 -10.52 10.50
N ASP A 340 8.98 -11.34 9.94
CA ASP A 340 9.99 -12.10 10.71
C ASP A 340 11.36 -11.45 10.45
N GLU A 341 12.10 -11.16 11.53
CA GLU A 341 13.41 -10.48 11.53
C GLU A 341 14.44 -11.12 10.58
N CYS A 342 15.13 -10.26 9.82
CA CYS A 342 16.24 -10.63 8.95
C CYS A 342 17.30 -9.51 8.95
N ILE A 343 18.14 -9.42 9.99
CA ILE A 343 19.04 -8.29 10.28
C ILE A 343 19.90 -7.88 9.07
N GLY A 344 20.50 -8.85 8.37
CA GLY A 344 21.31 -8.61 7.18
C GLY A 344 20.59 -7.91 6.03
N SER A 345 19.26 -8.05 5.91
CA SER A 345 18.44 -7.33 4.93
C SER A 345 17.79 -6.11 5.58
N ASP A 346 17.05 -6.31 6.67
CA ASP A 346 16.24 -5.29 7.35
C ASP A 346 17.07 -4.11 7.87
N VAL A 347 18.32 -4.33 8.30
CA VAL A 347 19.24 -3.28 8.76
C VAL A 347 20.29 -2.95 7.70
N PHE A 348 20.94 -3.96 7.11
CA PHE A 348 22.12 -3.77 6.25
C PHE A 348 21.84 -3.81 4.73
N GLY A 349 20.59 -4.04 4.31
CA GLY A 349 20.18 -3.90 2.91
C GLY A 349 20.60 -5.03 1.96
N SER A 350 21.02 -6.19 2.47
CA SER A 350 21.38 -7.38 1.69
C SER A 350 20.30 -7.76 0.66
N ASP A 351 20.75 -8.04 -0.55
CA ASP A 351 19.97 -8.38 -1.74
C ASP A 351 19.82 -9.89 -1.99
N ILE A 352 20.33 -10.74 -1.08
CA ILE A 352 20.19 -12.21 -1.12
C ILE A 352 18.75 -12.66 -0.81
N CYS A 353 17.91 -11.78 -0.24
CA CYS A 353 16.53 -12.09 0.12
C CYS A 353 15.60 -10.86 0.08
N THR A 354 14.30 -11.13 0.08
CA THR A 354 13.22 -10.14 -0.09
C THR A 354 12.77 -9.42 1.18
N CYS A 355 13.48 -9.56 2.31
CA CYS A 355 12.98 -9.12 3.62
C CYS A 355 12.82 -7.60 3.74
N ARG A 356 13.88 -6.79 3.55
CA ARG A 356 13.75 -5.32 3.55
C ARG A 356 12.78 -4.80 2.48
N PRO A 357 12.80 -5.27 1.21
CA PRO A 357 11.77 -4.92 0.22
C PRO A 357 10.33 -5.07 0.74
N TYR A 358 9.98 -6.22 1.31
CA TYR A 358 8.67 -6.44 1.92
C TYR A 358 8.41 -5.56 3.14
N LEU A 359 9.43 -5.22 3.94
CA LEU A 359 9.29 -4.37 5.13
C LEU A 359 9.01 -2.92 4.76
N ILE A 360 9.78 -2.35 3.82
CA ILE A 360 9.66 -0.96 3.35
C ILE A 360 8.31 -0.76 2.65
N PHE A 361 7.96 -1.65 1.71
CA PHE A 361 6.65 -1.62 1.03
C PHE A 361 5.48 -1.76 2.02
N ALA A 362 5.58 -2.67 2.99
CA ALA A 362 4.55 -2.82 4.01
C ALA A 362 4.40 -1.58 4.92
N LEU A 363 5.52 -0.95 5.32
CA LEU A 363 5.52 0.29 6.08
C LEU A 363 4.83 1.40 5.29
N GLN A 364 5.17 1.56 4.01
CA GLN A 364 4.52 2.51 3.10
C GLN A 364 3.00 2.34 3.06
N GLN A 365 2.52 1.10 2.82
CA GLN A 365 1.09 0.80 2.78
C GLN A 365 0.39 1.06 4.12
N CYS A 366 1.01 0.65 5.23
CA CYS A 366 0.49 0.90 6.58
C CYS A 366 0.39 2.40 6.89
N ILE A 367 1.42 3.18 6.53
CA ILE A 367 1.44 4.62 6.71
C ILE A 367 0.34 5.26 5.86
N GLN A 368 0.29 4.97 4.55
CA GLN A 368 -0.71 5.53 3.64
C GLN A 368 -2.16 5.22 4.08
N CYS A 369 -2.42 4.03 4.63
CA CYS A 369 -3.70 3.68 5.25
C CYS A 369 -4.04 4.61 6.42
N ALA A 370 -3.08 4.88 7.31
CA ALA A 370 -3.26 5.85 8.38
C ALA A 370 -3.50 7.29 7.86
N GLN A 371 -2.88 7.69 6.75
CA GLN A 371 -3.10 9.01 6.13
C GLN A 371 -4.54 9.17 5.58
N ARG A 372 -5.13 8.09 5.04
CA ARG A 372 -6.55 8.02 4.66
C ARG A 372 -7.50 8.04 5.86
N GLY A 373 -6.98 7.92 7.08
CA GLY A 373 -7.73 7.87 8.33
C GLY A 373 -8.01 6.46 8.86
N GLY A 374 -7.46 5.42 8.23
CA GLY A 374 -7.44 4.05 8.72
C GLY A 374 -6.40 3.82 9.83
N VAL A 375 -5.97 2.55 10.00
CA VAL A 375 -4.89 2.16 10.90
C VAL A 375 -3.92 1.22 10.19
N GLY A 376 -2.63 1.60 10.19
CA GLY A 376 -1.53 0.75 9.73
C GLY A 376 -0.87 0.03 10.89
N ILE A 377 -0.53 -1.26 10.73
CA ILE A 377 0.03 -2.11 11.79
C ILE A 377 1.16 -2.99 11.23
N VAL A 378 2.35 -2.87 11.78
CA VAL A 378 3.50 -3.75 11.45
C VAL A 378 3.94 -4.48 12.72
N ILE A 379 3.80 -5.80 12.76
CA ILE A 379 4.26 -6.64 13.87
C ILE A 379 5.57 -7.31 13.46
N TYR A 380 6.65 -6.92 14.14
CA TYR A 380 8.02 -7.37 13.88
C TYR A 380 8.39 -8.48 14.89
N TYR A 381 8.39 -9.72 14.43
CA TYR A 381 8.78 -10.90 15.20
C TYR A 381 10.28 -11.12 15.12
N ARG A 382 10.96 -11.15 16.25
CA ARG A 382 12.40 -11.40 16.33
C ARG A 382 12.71 -12.90 16.22
N LYS A 383 12.71 -13.38 14.97
CA LYS A 383 12.72 -14.79 14.54
C LYS A 383 13.78 -15.06 13.46
N GLU A 384 14.97 -14.47 13.61
CA GLU A 384 16.08 -14.56 12.66
C GLU A 384 16.36 -15.98 12.15
N GLY A 385 16.66 -16.10 10.85
CA GLY A 385 17.09 -17.32 10.20
C GLY A 385 16.03 -18.42 10.20
N ARG A 386 14.74 -18.08 10.05
CA ARG A 386 13.61 -19.02 10.28
C ARG A 386 13.57 -19.58 11.70
N SER A 387 13.97 -18.79 12.69
CA SER A 387 14.20 -19.24 14.08
C SER A 387 15.33 -20.27 14.25
N LEU A 388 16.17 -20.50 13.23
CA LEU A 388 17.42 -21.29 13.32
C LEU A 388 18.65 -20.42 13.67
N GLY A 389 18.50 -19.09 13.70
CA GLY A 389 19.57 -18.14 14.01
C GLY A 389 20.54 -17.87 12.85
N GLU A 390 21.37 -16.84 13.03
CA GLU A 390 22.21 -16.26 11.96
C GLU A 390 23.34 -17.20 11.50
N VAL A 391 23.96 -17.96 12.42
CA VAL A 391 25.04 -18.91 12.06
C VAL A 391 24.54 -20.01 11.13
N ILE A 392 23.35 -20.55 11.37
CA ILE A 392 22.75 -21.58 10.49
C ILE A 392 22.33 -20.96 9.16
N LYS A 393 21.72 -19.77 9.17
CA LYS A 393 21.41 -18.99 7.96
C LYS A 393 22.64 -18.78 7.07
N PHE A 394 23.78 -18.39 7.64
CA PHE A 394 25.02 -18.18 6.87
C PHE A 394 25.63 -19.51 6.39
N ARG A 395 25.54 -20.60 7.16
CA ARG A 395 25.91 -21.95 6.66
C ARG A 395 25.06 -22.36 5.45
N VAL A 396 23.75 -22.08 5.46
CA VAL A 396 22.84 -22.32 4.33
C VAL A 396 23.17 -21.43 3.13
N TYR A 397 23.52 -20.15 3.35
CA TYR A 397 23.94 -19.24 2.27
C TYR A 397 25.24 -19.72 1.61
N ASN A 398 26.26 -20.07 2.42
CA ASN A 398 27.52 -20.62 1.91
C ASN A 398 27.29 -21.93 1.14
N ALA A 399 26.41 -22.82 1.61
CA ALA A 399 26.06 -24.06 0.93
C ALA A 399 25.29 -23.83 -0.39
N ARG A 400 24.44 -22.80 -0.46
CA ARG A 400 23.76 -22.36 -1.69
C ARG A 400 24.73 -21.79 -2.73
N GLU A 401 25.66 -20.93 -2.33
CA GLU A 401 26.60 -20.29 -3.25
C GLU A 401 27.66 -21.26 -3.78
N ASN A 402 28.22 -22.13 -2.91
CA ASN A 402 29.36 -22.99 -3.25
C ASN A 402 28.96 -24.35 -3.85
N GLN A 403 27.67 -24.63 -4.04
CA GLN A 403 27.22 -25.87 -4.71
C GLN A 403 27.57 -25.86 -6.21
N THR A 404 27.78 -27.04 -6.79
CA THR A 404 28.00 -27.18 -8.23
C THR A 404 26.78 -26.65 -9.01
N GLY A 405 27.01 -25.62 -9.82
CA GLY A 405 25.99 -24.87 -10.56
C GLY A 405 25.62 -23.51 -9.97
N GLY A 406 26.12 -23.14 -8.78
CA GLY A 406 25.74 -21.92 -8.07
C GLY A 406 24.35 -22.02 -7.41
N ASP A 407 23.89 -20.93 -6.82
CA ASP A 407 22.57 -20.87 -6.15
C ASP A 407 21.42 -21.06 -7.15
N SER A 408 20.42 -21.86 -6.78
CA SER A 408 19.29 -22.17 -7.66
C SER A 408 18.01 -22.48 -6.88
N ALA A 409 16.86 -22.17 -7.50
CA ALA A 409 15.55 -22.29 -6.86
C ALA A 409 15.24 -23.73 -6.42
N ASP A 410 15.53 -24.71 -7.28
CA ASP A 410 15.24 -26.13 -7.03
C ASP A 410 16.03 -26.71 -5.84
N LYS A 411 17.23 -26.16 -5.58
CA LYS A 411 18.11 -26.61 -4.50
C LYS A 411 17.97 -25.80 -3.20
N TYR A 412 17.27 -24.66 -3.24
CA TYR A 412 17.16 -23.72 -2.12
C TYR A 412 16.69 -24.37 -0.80
N PHE A 413 15.59 -25.14 -0.85
CA PHE A 413 15.07 -25.83 0.34
C PHE A 413 15.90 -27.07 0.69
N HIS A 414 16.45 -27.78 -0.29
CA HIS A 414 17.35 -28.91 -0.07
C HIS A 414 18.59 -28.48 0.73
N GLN A 415 19.21 -27.34 0.41
CA GLN A 415 20.35 -26.82 1.18
C GLN A 415 19.97 -26.34 2.58
N THR A 416 18.72 -25.92 2.80
CA THR A 416 18.23 -25.63 4.15
C THR A 416 18.09 -26.91 4.97
N GLU A 417 17.42 -27.91 4.40
CA GLU A 417 17.16 -29.23 5.01
C GLU A 417 18.46 -30.01 5.28
N ALA A 418 19.42 -30.00 4.37
CA ALA A 418 20.71 -30.69 4.53
C ALA A 418 21.64 -30.06 5.59
N ILE A 419 21.46 -28.78 5.92
CA ILE A 419 22.29 -28.06 6.91
C ILE A 419 21.62 -27.98 8.29
N ALA A 420 20.28 -27.91 8.34
CA ALA A 420 19.50 -27.69 9.55
C ALA A 420 18.62 -28.88 9.99
N GLY A 421 18.49 -29.92 9.16
CA GLY A 421 17.59 -31.07 9.41
C GLY A 421 16.10 -30.77 9.24
N ILE A 422 15.74 -29.52 8.94
CA ILE A 422 14.35 -29.05 8.74
C ILE A 422 14.33 -27.88 7.75
N ARG A 423 13.23 -27.71 7.01
CA ARG A 423 13.09 -26.62 6.02
C ARG A 423 12.75 -25.26 6.65
N ASP A 424 12.00 -25.28 7.75
CA ASP A 424 11.59 -24.10 8.50
C ASP A 424 11.30 -24.48 9.96
N ALA A 425 11.69 -23.64 10.93
CA ALA A 425 11.40 -23.84 12.36
C ALA A 425 10.41 -22.80 12.92
N ARG A 426 9.80 -21.96 12.06
CA ARG A 426 8.79 -20.97 12.45
C ARG A 426 7.40 -21.58 12.55
N PHE A 427 6.90 -21.77 13.76
CA PHE A 427 5.48 -22.02 13.99
C PHE A 427 4.66 -20.73 13.82
N GLN A 428 4.10 -20.50 12.62
CA GLN A 428 3.32 -19.29 12.33
C GLN A 428 1.97 -19.27 13.04
N ALA A 429 1.40 -20.43 13.41
CA ALA A 429 0.19 -20.55 14.24
C ALA A 429 0.26 -19.79 15.59
N MET A 430 1.47 -19.48 16.08
CA MET A 430 1.65 -18.65 17.27
C MET A 430 1.40 -17.14 17.02
N MET A 431 1.72 -16.61 15.83
CA MET A 431 1.73 -15.16 15.58
C MET A 431 0.38 -14.41 15.71
N PRO A 432 -0.82 -15.00 15.51
CA PRO A 432 -2.08 -14.24 15.54
C PRO A 432 -2.43 -13.64 16.90
N ASP A 433 -1.80 -14.09 17.98
CA ASP A 433 -2.09 -13.65 19.35
C ASP A 433 -1.89 -12.14 19.55
N ALA A 434 -0.88 -11.55 18.89
CA ALA A 434 -0.66 -10.11 18.91
C ALA A 434 -1.76 -9.32 18.17
N LEU A 435 -2.39 -9.92 17.15
CA LEU A 435 -3.54 -9.34 16.45
C LEU A 435 -4.82 -9.45 17.31
N LYS A 436 -5.02 -10.59 17.99
CA LYS A 436 -6.12 -10.79 18.95
C LYS A 436 -6.04 -9.85 20.14
N TRP A 437 -4.83 -9.55 20.62
CA TRP A 437 -4.63 -8.62 21.72
C TRP A 437 -5.12 -7.20 21.37
N LEU A 438 -4.83 -6.75 20.15
CA LEU A 438 -5.35 -5.50 19.57
C LEU A 438 -6.85 -5.54 19.23
N GLY A 439 -7.53 -6.68 19.41
CA GLY A 439 -8.96 -6.85 19.11
C GLY A 439 -9.30 -6.98 17.61
N ILE A 440 -8.30 -7.19 16.75
CA ILE A 440 -8.46 -7.24 15.29
C ILE A 440 -9.32 -8.43 14.89
N LYS A 441 -10.40 -8.16 14.14
CA LYS A 441 -11.34 -9.16 13.60
C LYS A 441 -11.33 -9.22 12.07
N ARG A 442 -10.86 -8.15 11.41
CA ARG A 442 -10.71 -8.02 9.96
C ARG A 442 -9.40 -7.32 9.62
N ILE A 443 -8.77 -7.71 8.53
CA ILE A 443 -7.60 -7.09 7.92
C ILE A 443 -7.97 -6.79 6.47
N ASP A 444 -8.05 -5.51 6.13
CA ASP A 444 -8.42 -5.07 4.78
C ASP A 444 -7.26 -5.28 3.81
N TRP A 445 -6.02 -5.00 4.25
CA TRP A 445 -4.80 -5.17 3.46
C TRP A 445 -3.77 -6.00 4.21
N LEU A 446 -3.60 -7.29 3.87
CA LEU A 446 -2.52 -8.12 4.43
C LEU A 446 -1.30 -8.08 3.51
N CYS A 447 -0.24 -7.35 3.88
CA CYS A 447 0.99 -7.24 3.11
C CYS A 447 1.88 -8.51 3.20
N SER A 448 1.34 -9.68 2.82
CA SER A 448 2.07 -10.95 2.82
C SER A 448 1.45 -12.03 1.92
N MET A 449 2.28 -12.58 1.01
CA MET A 449 1.96 -13.73 0.17
C MET A 449 2.39 -15.08 0.79
N SER A 450 2.76 -15.10 2.07
CA SER A 450 3.01 -16.35 2.80
C SER A 450 1.70 -17.05 3.13
N ASN A 451 1.55 -18.31 2.70
CA ASN A 451 0.37 -19.13 2.99
C ASN A 451 0.31 -19.51 4.48
N GLU A 452 1.43 -19.97 5.07
CA GLU A 452 1.58 -20.22 6.52
C GLU A 452 1.03 -19.07 7.39
N LYS A 453 1.32 -17.82 6.99
CA LYS A 453 0.88 -16.61 7.69
C LYS A 453 -0.58 -16.26 7.45
N TYR A 454 -1.08 -16.46 6.23
CA TYR A 454 -2.49 -16.28 5.90
C TYR A 454 -3.37 -17.29 6.64
N GLU A 455 -3.02 -18.58 6.58
CA GLU A 455 -3.71 -19.69 7.22
C GLU A 455 -3.71 -19.55 8.74
N ALA A 456 -2.60 -19.14 9.35
CA ALA A 456 -2.55 -18.83 10.79
C ALA A 456 -3.51 -17.70 11.18
N ILE A 457 -3.61 -16.62 10.39
CA ILE A 457 -4.52 -15.49 10.66
C ILE A 457 -5.99 -15.91 10.51
N VAL A 458 -6.33 -16.60 9.42
CA VAL A 458 -7.70 -17.03 9.13
C VAL A 458 -8.16 -18.13 10.09
N GLY A 459 -7.32 -19.13 10.36
CA GLY A 459 -7.57 -20.18 11.35
C GLY A 459 -7.66 -19.67 12.78
N ALA A 460 -7.02 -18.53 13.08
CA ALA A 460 -7.20 -17.82 14.34
C ALA A 460 -8.54 -17.07 14.45
N GLY A 461 -9.35 -17.00 13.38
CA GLY A 461 -10.67 -16.37 13.33
C GLY A 461 -10.68 -14.93 12.80
N ILE A 462 -9.57 -14.47 12.20
CA ILE A 462 -9.45 -13.09 11.68
C ILE A 462 -9.70 -13.10 10.17
N GLN A 463 -10.66 -12.30 9.71
CA GLN A 463 -10.97 -12.15 8.28
C GLN A 463 -9.84 -11.41 7.56
N VAL A 464 -9.42 -11.88 6.39
CA VAL A 464 -8.45 -11.20 5.51
C VAL A 464 -9.14 -10.93 4.19
N MET A 465 -9.31 -9.65 3.85
CA MET A 465 -10.07 -9.22 2.67
C MET A 465 -9.27 -9.39 1.39
N GLN A 466 -8.03 -8.89 1.37
CA GLN A 466 -7.05 -9.18 0.31
C GLN A 466 -5.62 -9.30 0.83
N ARG A 467 -4.78 -9.94 0.02
CA ARG A 467 -3.34 -10.10 0.23
C ARG A 467 -2.62 -9.19 -0.77
N VAL A 468 -1.60 -8.48 -0.33
CA VAL A 468 -0.83 -7.53 -1.16
C VAL A 468 0.53 -8.12 -1.49
N THR A 469 0.75 -8.36 -2.78
CA THR A 469 2.03 -8.81 -3.36
C THR A 469 3.07 -7.67 -3.31
N LEU A 470 4.36 -8.03 -3.21
CA LEU A 470 5.46 -7.09 -3.41
C LEU A 470 5.56 -6.75 -4.92
N PRO A 471 5.57 -5.47 -5.34
CA PRO A 471 5.71 -5.12 -6.76
C PRO A 471 7.06 -5.54 -7.34
N GLU A 472 7.13 -5.84 -8.63
CA GLU A 472 8.35 -6.36 -9.28
C GLU A 472 9.54 -5.40 -9.17
N ASP A 473 9.29 -4.08 -9.21
CA ASP A 473 10.34 -3.04 -9.09
C ASP A 473 11.13 -3.09 -7.77
N TYR A 474 10.57 -3.73 -6.74
CA TYR A 474 11.22 -3.93 -5.44
C TYR A 474 12.14 -5.17 -5.40
N VAL A 475 12.16 -5.98 -6.48
CA VAL A 475 12.86 -7.28 -6.57
C VAL A 475 14.13 -7.17 -7.41
N LYS A 476 15.29 -7.18 -6.75
CA LYS A 476 16.60 -7.27 -7.43
C LYS A 476 16.85 -8.68 -7.95
N GLU A 477 17.68 -8.84 -9.00
CA GLU A 477 17.98 -10.14 -9.63
C GLU A 477 18.36 -11.24 -8.62
N ASN A 478 19.28 -10.96 -7.69
CA ASN A 478 19.73 -11.91 -6.66
C ASN A 478 18.59 -12.39 -5.73
N MET A 479 17.52 -11.61 -5.58
CA MET A 479 16.34 -11.99 -4.79
C MET A 479 15.43 -12.97 -5.53
N LYS A 480 15.49 -13.03 -6.87
CA LYS A 480 14.58 -13.86 -7.68
C LYS A 480 14.78 -15.36 -7.42
N VAL A 481 15.98 -15.79 -7.04
CA VAL A 481 16.22 -17.20 -6.65
C VAL A 481 15.38 -17.58 -5.42
N GLU A 482 15.28 -16.68 -4.44
CA GLU A 482 14.45 -16.86 -3.25
C GLU A 482 12.95 -16.87 -3.58
N ILE A 483 12.49 -15.98 -4.47
CA ILE A 483 11.08 -15.91 -4.89
C ILE A 483 10.70 -17.16 -5.67
N ASN A 484 11.48 -17.53 -6.68
CA ASN A 484 11.20 -18.69 -7.54
C ASN A 484 11.17 -19.98 -6.72
N ALA A 485 12.07 -20.14 -5.75
CA ALA A 485 12.02 -21.26 -4.79
C ALA A 485 10.72 -21.28 -3.98
N LYS A 486 10.33 -20.13 -3.39
CA LYS A 486 9.09 -20.02 -2.61
C LYS A 486 7.87 -20.35 -3.47
N VAL A 487 7.76 -19.80 -4.67
CA VAL A 487 6.66 -20.06 -5.61
C VAL A 487 6.59 -21.55 -5.98
N ALA A 488 7.71 -22.16 -6.36
CA ALA A 488 7.78 -23.60 -6.65
C ALA A 488 7.40 -24.48 -5.44
N SER A 489 7.65 -24.02 -4.21
CA SER A 489 7.26 -24.70 -2.98
C SER A 489 5.81 -24.48 -2.53
N GLY A 490 4.98 -23.78 -3.31
CA GLY A 490 3.57 -23.54 -2.99
C GLY A 490 3.28 -22.21 -2.27
N TYR A 491 4.16 -21.21 -2.36
CA TYR A 491 3.67 -19.83 -2.29
C TYR A 491 2.80 -19.58 -3.51
N ASN A 492 1.48 -19.70 -3.35
CA ASN A 492 0.54 -19.30 -4.39
C ASN A 492 0.66 -17.79 -4.64
N GLN A 493 1.44 -17.45 -5.65
CA GLN A 493 1.10 -16.34 -6.53
C GLN A 493 -0.17 -16.72 -7.29
N GLU A 494 -1.31 -16.66 -6.59
CA GLU A 494 -2.49 -16.07 -7.22
C GLU A 494 -2.10 -14.62 -7.49
N THR A 495 -1.56 -14.38 -8.70
CA THR A 495 -1.22 -13.04 -9.18
C THR A 495 -2.51 -12.26 -9.35
N PHE A 496 -2.95 -11.62 -8.27
CA PHE A 496 -3.80 -10.46 -8.35
C PHE A 496 -3.06 -9.40 -9.16
N ASP A 497 -3.42 -9.31 -10.44
CA ASP A 497 -3.10 -8.17 -11.29
C ASP A 497 -4.13 -7.06 -10.96
N PRO A 498 -3.71 -5.96 -10.31
CA PRO A 498 -4.61 -4.86 -10.00
C PRO A 498 -5.13 -4.15 -11.26
N ASP A 499 -4.35 -4.16 -12.36
CA ASP A 499 -4.73 -3.55 -13.62
C ASP A 499 -5.75 -4.44 -14.35
N GLN A 500 -5.66 -5.78 -14.28
CA GLN A 500 -6.72 -6.67 -14.77
C GLN A 500 -8.06 -6.42 -14.06
N VAL A 501 -8.04 -6.26 -12.73
CA VAL A 501 -9.27 -5.96 -11.97
C VAL A 501 -9.77 -4.54 -12.22
N ALA A 502 -8.89 -3.55 -12.42
CA ALA A 502 -9.25 -2.21 -12.89
C ALA A 502 -9.95 -2.29 -14.26
N LEU A 503 -9.41 -3.07 -15.19
CA LEU A 503 -9.95 -3.27 -16.53
C LEU A 503 -11.32 -3.96 -16.52
N GLU A 504 -11.56 -4.97 -15.67
CA GLU A 504 -12.93 -5.52 -15.51
C GLU A 504 -13.88 -4.44 -14.96
N CYS A 505 -13.45 -3.69 -13.93
CA CYS A 505 -14.26 -2.65 -13.30
C CYS A 505 -14.63 -1.49 -14.25
N LEU A 506 -13.85 -1.27 -15.32
CA LEU A 506 -14.11 -0.29 -16.39
C LEU A 506 -15.13 -0.77 -17.45
N THR A 507 -15.67 -1.98 -17.34
CA THR A 507 -16.66 -2.51 -18.31
C THR A 507 -18.10 -2.17 -17.94
N LEU A 508 -18.95 -1.86 -18.94
CA LEU A 508 -20.41 -1.72 -18.75
C LEU A 508 -21.06 -2.99 -18.12
N PRO A 509 -20.69 -4.23 -18.54
CA PRO A 509 -21.06 -5.45 -17.82
C PRO A 509 -20.79 -5.42 -16.32
N HIS A 510 -19.60 -5.01 -15.86
CA HIS A 510 -19.27 -4.99 -14.42
C HIS A 510 -20.17 -4.06 -13.61
N ILE A 511 -20.43 -2.85 -14.13
CA ILE A 511 -21.39 -1.89 -13.53
C ILE A 511 -22.75 -2.58 -13.30
N THR A 512 -23.29 -3.21 -14.35
CA THR A 512 -24.61 -3.87 -14.26
C THR A 512 -24.61 -5.09 -13.34
N LYS A 513 -23.56 -5.90 -13.38
CA LYS A 513 -23.33 -7.11 -12.56
C LYS A 513 -23.35 -6.78 -11.08
N GLN A 514 -22.48 -5.86 -10.64
CA GLN A 514 -22.34 -5.53 -9.22
C GLN A 514 -23.55 -4.77 -8.68
N CYS A 515 -24.09 -3.80 -9.43
CA CYS A 515 -25.31 -3.09 -9.02
C CYS A 515 -26.52 -4.04 -8.90
N SER A 516 -26.64 -5.03 -9.78
CA SER A 516 -27.68 -6.07 -9.68
C SER A 516 -27.47 -6.97 -8.46
N GLN A 517 -26.23 -7.27 -8.07
CA GLN A 517 -25.96 -8.03 -6.85
C GLN A 517 -26.41 -7.27 -5.58
N VAL A 518 -26.21 -5.94 -5.51
CA VAL A 518 -26.77 -5.10 -4.42
C VAL A 518 -28.31 -5.11 -4.44
N PHE A 519 -28.92 -4.93 -5.61
CA PHE A 519 -30.38 -4.97 -5.75
C PHE A 519 -30.99 -6.33 -5.33
N GLU A 520 -30.32 -7.44 -5.62
CA GLU A 520 -30.70 -8.79 -5.18
C GLU A 520 -30.47 -9.05 -3.68
N LEU A 521 -29.71 -8.21 -2.97
CA LEU A 521 -29.71 -8.16 -1.50
C LEU A 521 -30.91 -7.34 -1.00
N GLY A 522 -31.25 -6.23 -1.67
CA GLY A 522 -32.42 -5.39 -1.36
C GLY A 522 -33.74 -6.16 -1.45
N LYS A 523 -33.94 -6.94 -2.51
CA LYS A 523 -35.09 -7.85 -2.67
C LYS A 523 -35.20 -8.95 -1.59
N LYS A 524 -34.14 -9.15 -0.79
CA LYS A 524 -34.08 -10.16 0.29
C LYS A 524 -34.01 -9.50 1.67
N ASP A 525 -34.20 -8.17 1.74
CA ASP A 525 -34.06 -7.32 2.93
C ASP A 525 -32.70 -7.44 3.64
N LYS A 526 -31.62 -7.73 2.88
CA LYS A 526 -30.25 -7.95 3.42
C LYS A 526 -29.30 -6.75 3.35
N LEU A 527 -29.82 -5.60 2.92
CA LEU A 527 -29.12 -4.32 2.88
C LEU A 527 -29.06 -3.67 4.27
N ASP A 528 -28.04 -2.85 4.53
CA ASP A 528 -27.86 -2.23 5.85
C ASP A 528 -28.44 -0.82 5.92
N HIS A 529 -28.48 -0.09 4.80
CA HIS A 529 -28.87 1.31 4.80
C HIS A 529 -30.28 1.55 4.24
N PHE A 530 -30.74 0.74 3.28
CA PHE A 530 -32.04 0.91 2.62
C PHE A 530 -32.97 -0.32 2.71
N THR A 531 -34.27 -0.04 2.80
CA THR A 531 -35.37 -0.98 2.52
C THR A 531 -35.97 -0.68 1.15
N LEU A 532 -36.31 -1.73 0.40
CA LEU A 532 -36.79 -1.65 -0.99
C LEU A 532 -38.30 -1.87 -1.08
N HIS A 533 -39.02 -0.92 -1.69
CA HIS A 533 -40.48 -0.91 -1.81
C HIS A 533 -40.93 -0.99 -3.27
N LEU A 534 -40.79 -2.17 -3.89
CA LEU A 534 -41.14 -2.38 -5.30
C LEU A 534 -42.63 -2.15 -5.63
N ASP A 535 -43.51 -2.14 -4.61
CA ASP A 535 -44.90 -1.68 -4.73
C ASP A 535 -45.02 -0.21 -5.18
N LYS A 536 -43.97 0.60 -4.96
CA LYS A 536 -43.89 2.01 -5.38
C LYS A 536 -43.23 2.24 -6.73
N LEU A 537 -42.87 1.18 -7.45
CA LEU A 537 -42.28 1.31 -8.78
C LEU A 537 -43.26 1.96 -9.78
N ASP A 538 -44.52 1.51 -9.80
CA ASP A 538 -45.52 2.05 -10.73
C ASP A 538 -46.05 3.43 -10.31
N ASP A 539 -46.13 3.72 -9.01
CA ASP A 539 -46.36 5.09 -8.50
C ASP A 539 -45.26 6.05 -9.01
N CYS A 540 -43.98 5.65 -8.89
CA CYS A 540 -42.85 6.44 -9.35
C CYS A 540 -42.82 6.59 -10.88
N VAL A 541 -43.11 5.53 -11.65
CA VAL A 541 -43.20 5.58 -13.11
C VAL A 541 -44.29 6.55 -13.57
N ASN A 542 -45.47 6.52 -12.94
CA ASN A 542 -46.57 7.43 -13.30
C ASN A 542 -46.24 8.90 -12.97
N PHE A 543 -45.54 9.18 -11.87
CA PHE A 543 -45.05 10.54 -11.58
C PHE A 543 -44.02 11.02 -12.62
N VAL A 544 -43.06 10.18 -13.01
CA VAL A 544 -42.09 10.52 -14.07
C VAL A 544 -42.78 10.74 -15.41
N ASP A 545 -43.76 9.91 -15.74
CA ASP A 545 -44.56 9.99 -16.97
C ASP A 545 -45.44 11.25 -17.05
N GLN A 546 -45.96 11.74 -15.91
CA GLN A 546 -46.62 13.03 -15.82
C GLN A 546 -45.64 14.18 -16.09
N VAL A 547 -44.47 14.18 -15.44
CA VAL A 547 -43.43 15.21 -15.65
C VAL A 547 -42.96 15.25 -17.10
N ILE A 548 -42.92 14.09 -17.78
CA ILE A 548 -42.65 14.00 -19.22
C ILE A 548 -43.73 14.73 -20.04
N GLU A 549 -45.03 14.48 -19.80
CA GLU A 549 -46.10 15.13 -20.57
C GLU A 549 -46.14 16.65 -20.34
N GLU A 550 -45.87 17.11 -19.12
CA GLU A 550 -45.80 18.54 -18.78
C GLU A 550 -44.69 19.29 -19.55
N HIS A 551 -43.60 18.61 -19.92
CA HIS A 551 -42.45 19.22 -20.61
C HIS A 551 -42.40 18.91 -22.12
N TYR A 552 -42.94 17.76 -22.55
CA TYR A 552 -42.93 17.27 -23.94
C TYR A 552 -44.36 16.94 -24.45
N PRO A 553 -45.33 17.86 -24.32
CA PRO A 553 -46.74 17.56 -24.55
C PRO A 553 -47.04 17.20 -26.01
N ASN A 554 -48.08 16.38 -26.20
CA ASN A 554 -48.59 15.90 -27.50
C ASN A 554 -47.60 14.98 -28.25
N GLY A 555 -46.82 14.16 -27.53
CA GLY A 555 -45.94 13.19 -28.16
C GLY A 555 -44.77 13.80 -28.93
N LYS A 556 -44.18 14.89 -28.43
CA LYS A 556 -42.91 15.39 -28.97
C LYS A 556 -41.80 14.37 -28.70
N LYS A 557 -40.97 14.08 -29.72
CA LYS A 557 -39.80 13.21 -29.55
C LYS A 557 -38.88 13.79 -28.47
N ILE A 558 -38.63 13.03 -27.42
CA ILE A 558 -37.74 13.45 -26.33
C ILE A 558 -36.29 13.31 -26.81
N PRO A 559 -35.43 14.31 -26.61
CA PRO A 559 -34.00 14.20 -26.93
C PRO A 559 -33.25 13.37 -25.88
N PRO A 560 -32.04 12.85 -26.19
CA PRO A 560 -31.24 12.11 -25.22
C PRO A 560 -30.62 13.02 -24.15
N HIS A 561 -30.43 12.50 -22.94
CA HIS A 561 -29.74 13.19 -21.85
C HIS A 561 -28.25 13.35 -22.15
N SER A 562 -27.85 14.58 -22.42
CA SER A 562 -26.57 14.92 -23.03
C SER A 562 -26.16 16.35 -22.68
N ARG A 563 -24.86 16.63 -22.75
CA ARG A 563 -24.34 18.00 -22.66
C ARG A 563 -24.90 18.89 -23.79
N MET A 564 -25.23 18.39 -24.98
CA MET A 564 -25.73 19.22 -26.08
C MET A 564 -27.02 19.98 -25.73
N ARG A 565 -27.88 19.40 -24.88
CA ARG A 565 -29.10 20.06 -24.35
C ARG A 565 -28.81 21.38 -23.62
N HIS A 566 -27.56 21.57 -23.17
CA HIS A 566 -27.06 22.77 -22.48
C HIS A 566 -26.21 23.69 -23.38
N LEU A 567 -25.86 23.26 -24.61
CA LEU A 567 -24.99 23.98 -25.55
C LEU A 567 -25.72 24.44 -26.81
N GLU A 568 -26.58 23.59 -27.39
CA GLU A 568 -27.18 23.79 -28.71
C GLU A 568 -28.00 25.09 -28.80
N ASN A 569 -28.63 25.51 -27.70
CA ASN A 569 -29.51 26.69 -27.64
C ASN A 569 -28.77 27.96 -27.16
N LEU A 570 -27.44 27.93 -27.04
CA LEU A 570 -26.64 29.11 -26.69
C LEU A 570 -26.38 29.97 -27.93
N PRO A 571 -26.57 31.31 -27.88
CA PRO A 571 -26.33 32.19 -29.03
C PRO A 571 -24.92 32.01 -29.61
N LYS A 572 -23.88 32.05 -28.76
CA LYS A 572 -22.48 31.85 -29.15
C LYS A 572 -22.19 30.48 -29.79
N PHE A 573 -22.99 29.44 -29.49
CA PHE A 573 -22.86 28.13 -30.14
C PHE A 573 -23.50 28.15 -31.53
N GLN A 574 -24.70 28.73 -31.67
CA GLN A 574 -25.37 28.89 -32.96
C GLN A 574 -24.54 29.77 -33.92
N GLU A 575 -24.12 30.96 -33.47
CA GLU A 575 -23.19 31.85 -34.20
C GLU A 575 -21.93 31.12 -34.68
N TRP A 576 -21.38 30.23 -33.85
CA TRP A 576 -20.21 29.44 -34.20
C TRP A 576 -20.52 28.40 -35.29
N VAL A 577 -21.58 27.59 -35.15
CA VAL A 577 -21.89 26.54 -36.13
C VAL A 577 -22.49 27.08 -37.43
N GLU A 578 -23.12 28.27 -37.41
CA GLU A 578 -23.59 28.97 -38.61
C GLU A 578 -22.46 29.70 -39.35
N SER A 579 -21.32 29.97 -38.71
CA SER A 579 -20.20 30.70 -39.32
C SER A 579 -19.59 30.00 -40.55
N ASP A 580 -19.18 30.78 -41.56
CA ASP A 580 -18.50 30.27 -42.77
C ASP A 580 -17.33 29.34 -42.46
N GLY A 581 -16.51 29.71 -41.48
CA GLY A 581 -15.32 28.95 -41.05
C GLY A 581 -15.63 27.63 -40.34
N PHE A 582 -16.88 27.43 -39.89
CA PHE A 582 -17.38 26.11 -39.49
C PHE A 582 -18.09 25.41 -40.66
N GLN A 583 -18.91 26.11 -41.43
CA GLN A 583 -19.70 25.52 -42.51
C GLN A 583 -18.87 24.98 -43.68
N GLN A 584 -17.70 25.55 -43.96
CA GLN A 584 -16.76 25.06 -44.98
C GLN A 584 -16.02 23.76 -44.57
N LEU A 585 -16.12 23.32 -43.32
CA LEU A 585 -15.50 22.08 -42.84
C LEU A 585 -16.30 20.85 -43.31
N ASP A 586 -15.59 19.73 -43.49
CA ASP A 586 -16.24 18.43 -43.70
C ASP A 586 -16.98 17.93 -42.44
N ALA A 587 -17.85 16.94 -42.62
CA ALA A 587 -18.65 16.36 -41.52
C ALA A 587 -17.79 15.74 -40.41
N VAL A 588 -16.58 15.25 -40.73
CA VAL A 588 -15.67 14.65 -39.75
C VAL A 588 -15.12 15.74 -38.83
N GLU A 589 -14.48 16.79 -39.35
CA GLU A 589 -13.90 17.86 -38.52
C GLU A 589 -14.97 18.69 -37.79
N LYS A 590 -16.18 18.87 -38.37
CA LYS A 590 -17.35 19.41 -37.64
C LYS A 590 -17.65 18.58 -36.39
N THR A 591 -17.75 17.26 -36.54
CA THR A 591 -17.98 16.31 -35.43
C THR A 591 -16.85 16.37 -34.40
N LYS A 592 -15.58 16.42 -34.84
CA LYS A 592 -14.41 16.53 -33.94
C LYS A 592 -14.46 17.77 -33.05
N ARG A 593 -14.79 18.95 -33.61
CA ARG A 593 -14.81 20.20 -32.84
C ARG A 593 -15.95 20.25 -31.82
N ILE A 594 -17.09 19.64 -32.12
CA ILE A 594 -18.19 19.54 -31.14
C ILE A 594 -17.82 18.55 -30.02
N ILE A 595 -17.16 17.42 -30.35
CA ILE A 595 -16.65 16.46 -29.35
C ILE A 595 -15.59 17.10 -28.43
N ASP A 596 -14.67 17.91 -28.98
CA ASP A 596 -13.69 18.68 -28.19
C ASP A 596 -14.39 19.50 -27.09
N LEU A 597 -15.37 20.33 -27.46
CA LEU A 597 -16.18 21.14 -26.53
C LEU A 597 -16.95 20.28 -25.53
N VAL A 598 -17.59 19.20 -25.98
CA VAL A 598 -18.35 18.29 -25.12
C VAL A 598 -17.45 17.64 -24.06
N PHE A 599 -16.25 17.20 -24.40
CA PHE A 599 -15.30 16.61 -23.44
C PHE A 599 -14.96 17.58 -22.31
N VAL A 600 -14.41 18.76 -22.64
CA VAL A 600 -14.00 19.73 -21.60
C VAL A 600 -15.21 20.23 -20.80
N SER A 601 -16.37 20.39 -21.45
CA SER A 601 -17.57 20.87 -20.78
C SER A 601 -18.20 19.83 -19.85
N VAL A 602 -18.25 18.54 -20.22
CA VAL A 602 -18.74 17.47 -19.33
C VAL A 602 -17.83 17.33 -18.12
N LEU A 603 -16.51 17.33 -18.33
CA LEU A 603 -15.53 17.11 -17.27
C LEU A 603 -15.51 18.23 -16.21
N VAL A 604 -16.00 19.44 -16.49
CA VAL A 604 -16.10 20.51 -15.48
C VAL A 604 -17.44 20.55 -14.72
N ASP A 605 -18.38 19.63 -14.97
CA ASP A 605 -19.71 19.61 -14.33
C ASP A 605 -19.76 18.91 -12.95
N ALA A 606 -18.72 19.08 -12.12
CA ALA A 606 -18.62 18.51 -10.77
C ALA A 606 -19.55 19.20 -9.73
N GLY A 607 -20.69 19.72 -10.18
CA GLY A 607 -21.60 20.56 -9.40
C GLY A 607 -21.04 21.97 -9.15
N ALA A 608 -21.86 23.00 -9.36
CA ALA A 608 -21.44 24.39 -9.12
C ALA A 608 -21.45 24.81 -7.63
N GLY A 609 -22.19 24.08 -6.79
CA GLY A 609 -22.66 24.59 -5.50
C GLY A 609 -23.88 25.53 -5.66
N PRO A 610 -24.54 25.94 -4.56
CA PRO A 610 -25.71 26.82 -4.61
C PRO A 610 -25.35 28.29 -4.84
N ASP A 611 -24.15 28.71 -4.46
CA ASP A 611 -23.76 30.13 -4.42
C ASP A 611 -23.23 30.66 -5.75
N TRP A 612 -22.63 29.79 -6.57
CA TRP A 612 -21.95 30.19 -7.82
C TRP A 612 -22.92 30.59 -8.92
N LYS A 613 -22.59 31.67 -9.61
CA LYS A 613 -23.35 32.31 -10.68
C LYS A 613 -22.44 32.64 -11.85
N TYR A 614 -22.96 32.49 -13.06
CA TYR A 614 -22.32 32.95 -14.28
C TYR A 614 -23.10 34.13 -14.85
N MET A 615 -22.39 35.20 -15.22
CA MET A 615 -22.95 36.35 -15.93
C MET A 615 -22.65 36.22 -17.43
N SER A 616 -23.68 36.10 -18.26
CA SER A 616 -23.53 36.21 -19.72
C SER A 616 -24.69 37.01 -20.29
N GLU A 617 -24.41 37.95 -21.22
CA GLU A 617 -25.39 38.86 -21.81
C GLU A 617 -26.26 39.63 -20.77
N GLY A 618 -25.71 39.92 -19.59
CA GLY A 618 -26.44 40.54 -18.46
C GLY A 618 -27.41 39.61 -17.71
N LYS A 619 -27.52 38.33 -18.11
CA LYS A 619 -28.34 37.30 -17.45
C LYS A 619 -27.52 36.57 -16.40
N ILE A 620 -28.14 36.27 -15.25
CA ILE A 620 -27.60 35.35 -14.23
C ILE A 620 -27.97 33.92 -14.63
N ILE A 621 -26.99 33.05 -14.76
CA ILE A 621 -27.15 31.62 -15.03
C ILE A 621 -26.47 30.85 -13.87
N THR A 622 -26.98 29.68 -13.50
CA THR A 622 -26.47 28.88 -12.36
C THR A 622 -26.37 27.41 -12.73
N SER A 623 -25.88 26.56 -11.81
CA SER A 623 -25.85 25.10 -11.99
C SER A 623 -25.08 24.65 -13.26
N SER A 624 -25.34 23.43 -13.73
CA SER A 624 -24.78 22.83 -14.94
C SER A 624 -25.05 23.67 -16.20
N GLU A 625 -26.20 24.34 -16.26
CA GLU A 625 -26.56 25.30 -17.29
C GLU A 625 -25.52 26.45 -17.36
N GLY A 626 -25.14 27.04 -16.23
CA GLY A 626 -24.10 28.09 -16.17
C GLY A 626 -22.68 27.58 -16.48
N LEU A 627 -22.36 26.35 -16.05
CA LEU A 627 -21.07 25.72 -16.36
C LEU A 627 -20.93 25.41 -17.86
N ALA A 628 -22.02 25.09 -18.56
CA ALA A 628 -22.01 24.90 -20.01
C ALA A 628 -21.71 26.21 -20.76
N VAL A 629 -22.30 27.34 -20.35
CA VAL A 629 -21.99 28.67 -20.94
C VAL A 629 -20.53 29.03 -20.69
N ALA A 630 -20.03 28.89 -19.45
CA ALA A 630 -18.62 29.12 -19.13
C ALA A 630 -17.66 28.25 -19.99
N SER A 631 -18.05 27.00 -20.25
CA SER A 631 -17.29 26.09 -21.14
C SER A 631 -17.25 26.61 -22.57
N MET A 632 -18.40 27.05 -23.12
CA MET A 632 -18.51 27.60 -24.46
C MET A 632 -17.74 28.92 -24.61
N ASP A 633 -17.80 29.79 -23.59
CA ASP A 633 -17.05 31.04 -23.57
C ASP A 633 -15.53 30.78 -23.57
N MET A 634 -15.02 29.90 -22.69
CA MET A 634 -13.61 29.53 -22.66
C MET A 634 -13.13 28.88 -23.96
N PHE A 635 -13.97 28.06 -24.60
CA PHE A 635 -13.67 27.42 -25.89
C PHE A 635 -13.63 28.44 -27.03
N ALA A 636 -14.57 29.39 -27.09
CA ALA A 636 -14.57 30.47 -28.08
C ALA A 636 -13.43 31.49 -27.87
N ASP A 637 -13.05 31.76 -26.62
CA ASP A 637 -11.84 32.55 -26.26
C ASP A 637 -10.53 31.80 -26.64
N GLY A 638 -10.61 30.53 -27.05
CA GLY A 638 -9.47 29.72 -27.45
C GLY A 638 -8.63 29.15 -26.31
N LEU A 639 -9.13 29.18 -25.07
CA LEU A 639 -8.37 28.79 -23.87
C LEU A 639 -7.86 27.34 -23.91
N PHE A 640 -8.57 26.45 -24.62
CA PHE A 640 -8.22 25.03 -24.73
C PHE A 640 -7.41 24.69 -26.00
N SER A 641 -7.06 25.67 -26.83
CA SER A 641 -6.28 25.49 -28.06
C SER A 641 -4.88 26.08 -27.92
N SER A 642 -3.86 25.31 -28.28
CA SER A 642 -2.47 25.81 -28.32
C SER A 642 -2.19 26.76 -29.50
N ASP A 643 -3.22 27.11 -30.28
CA ASP A 643 -3.14 27.82 -31.54
C ASP A 643 -4.25 28.88 -31.59
N LYS A 644 -3.84 30.14 -31.56
CA LYS A 644 -4.75 31.29 -31.50
C LYS A 644 -5.49 31.56 -32.81
N ALA A 645 -5.07 30.95 -33.93
CA ALA A 645 -5.82 31.02 -35.19
C ALA A 645 -6.98 30.02 -35.24
N LEU A 646 -6.97 29.01 -34.35
CA LEU A 646 -7.99 27.96 -34.25
C LEU A 646 -8.51 27.84 -32.81
N PRO A 647 -9.26 28.84 -32.29
CA PRO A 647 -9.74 28.85 -30.90
C PRO A 647 -10.72 27.71 -30.60
N TYR A 648 -11.64 27.41 -31.53
CA TYR A 648 -12.64 26.35 -31.44
C TYR A 648 -12.05 24.93 -31.62
N ARG A 649 -11.08 24.58 -30.77
CA ARG A 649 -10.38 23.30 -30.70
C ARG A 649 -9.88 23.06 -29.28
N VAL A 650 -9.86 21.80 -28.85
CA VAL A 650 -9.14 21.36 -27.65
C VAL A 650 -7.86 20.64 -28.08
N ASN A 651 -6.76 20.73 -27.33
CA ASN A 651 -5.61 19.82 -27.48
C ASN A 651 -4.82 19.63 -26.18
N SER A 652 -4.01 18.56 -26.12
CA SER A 652 -3.23 18.18 -24.95
C SER A 652 -2.26 19.26 -24.45
N LEU A 653 -1.65 20.01 -25.36
CA LEU A 653 -0.63 20.99 -25.05
C LEU A 653 -1.22 22.18 -24.28
N ALA A 654 -2.37 22.70 -24.73
CA ALA A 654 -3.07 23.76 -24.01
C ALA A 654 -3.70 23.26 -22.70
N LEU A 655 -4.31 22.06 -22.70
CA LEU A 655 -4.90 21.47 -21.49
C LEU A 655 -3.88 21.34 -20.34
N LYS A 656 -2.65 20.89 -20.61
CA LYS A 656 -1.57 20.82 -19.59
C LYS A 656 -1.03 22.19 -19.17
N GLN A 657 -1.26 23.24 -19.96
CA GLN A 657 -0.79 24.60 -19.69
C GLN A 657 -1.81 25.46 -18.93
N LEU A 658 -3.04 24.96 -18.73
CA LEU A 658 -4.05 25.65 -17.92
C LEU A 658 -3.55 25.91 -16.50
N THR A 659 -3.90 27.08 -15.95
CA THR A 659 -3.65 27.44 -14.56
C THR A 659 -4.93 27.69 -13.78
N GLU A 660 -4.84 27.69 -12.45
CA GLU A 660 -5.96 28.05 -11.57
C GLU A 660 -6.47 29.47 -11.83
N LYS A 661 -5.61 30.38 -12.29
CA LYS A 661 -5.97 31.75 -12.69
C LYS A 661 -6.85 31.78 -13.94
N ASP A 662 -6.61 30.91 -14.90
CA ASP A 662 -7.36 30.89 -16.16
C ASP A 662 -8.77 30.35 -15.94
N LEU A 663 -8.91 29.27 -15.16
CA LEU A 663 -10.22 28.79 -14.72
C LEU A 663 -10.92 29.78 -13.78
N THR A 664 -10.17 30.50 -12.93
CA THR A 664 -10.72 31.60 -12.10
C THR A 664 -11.34 32.69 -12.97
N LYS A 665 -10.67 33.12 -14.04
CA LYS A 665 -11.23 34.06 -15.03
C LYS A 665 -12.44 33.43 -15.75
N GLY A 666 -12.27 32.23 -16.30
CA GLY A 666 -13.24 31.56 -17.16
C GLY A 666 -14.57 31.21 -16.48
N PHE A 667 -14.54 30.84 -15.20
CA PHE A 667 -15.74 30.64 -14.38
C PHE A 667 -16.15 31.89 -13.57
N GLN A 668 -15.57 33.07 -13.83
CA GLN A 668 -15.88 34.34 -13.16
C GLN A 668 -15.78 34.27 -11.62
N ILE A 669 -14.82 33.49 -11.11
CA ILE A 669 -14.67 33.20 -9.68
C ILE A 669 -14.09 34.41 -8.94
N SER A 670 -14.64 34.72 -7.77
CA SER A 670 -14.20 35.82 -6.91
C SER A 670 -14.42 35.50 -5.42
N THR A 671 -14.07 36.43 -4.54
CA THR A 671 -14.40 36.34 -3.12
C THR A 671 -15.91 36.32 -2.83
N SER A 672 -16.73 36.86 -3.73
CA SER A 672 -18.19 36.90 -3.65
C SER A 672 -18.91 35.90 -4.58
N ASN A 673 -18.20 35.30 -5.54
CA ASN A 673 -18.72 34.28 -6.46
C ASN A 673 -17.83 33.03 -6.42
N LYS A 674 -18.13 32.10 -5.50
CA LYS A 674 -17.26 30.95 -5.19
C LYS A 674 -17.73 29.69 -5.90
N LEU A 675 -16.95 29.18 -6.85
CA LEU A 675 -17.11 27.81 -7.37
C LEU A 675 -16.41 26.82 -6.42
N LEU A 676 -17.08 25.73 -6.07
CA LEU A 676 -16.46 24.64 -5.30
C LEU A 676 -15.40 23.90 -6.15
N ALA A 677 -14.36 23.37 -5.52
CA ALA A 677 -13.40 22.43 -6.14
C ALA A 677 -12.74 22.88 -7.48
N VAL A 678 -12.34 24.15 -7.59
CA VAL A 678 -11.62 24.69 -8.77
C VAL A 678 -10.34 23.90 -9.07
N LYS A 679 -9.57 23.56 -8.03
CA LYS A 679 -8.33 22.77 -8.16
C LYS A 679 -8.56 21.34 -8.66
N GLY A 680 -9.69 20.72 -8.31
CA GLY A 680 -10.08 19.42 -8.83
C GLY A 680 -10.34 19.46 -10.34
N ARG A 681 -11.10 20.45 -10.81
CA ARG A 681 -11.34 20.70 -12.25
C ARG A 681 -10.05 20.97 -13.01
N LEU A 682 -9.13 21.75 -12.44
CA LEU A 682 -7.82 22.00 -13.04
C LEU A 682 -7.02 20.70 -13.18
N ALA A 683 -6.86 19.94 -12.10
CA ALA A 683 -6.16 18.66 -12.13
C ALA A 683 -6.78 17.68 -13.16
N LEU A 684 -8.11 17.64 -13.27
CA LEU A 684 -8.82 16.79 -14.22
C LEU A 684 -8.56 17.20 -15.68
N LEU A 685 -8.57 18.49 -16.01
CA LEU A 685 -8.27 18.98 -17.36
C LEU A 685 -6.78 18.83 -17.72
N ASN A 686 -5.87 19.11 -16.79
CA ASN A 686 -4.43 18.93 -17.02
C ASN A 686 -4.09 17.45 -17.25
N LYS A 687 -4.67 16.53 -16.45
CA LYS A 687 -4.57 15.08 -16.66
C LYS A 687 -5.26 14.61 -17.94
N LEU A 688 -6.36 15.22 -18.38
CA LEU A 688 -6.93 14.92 -19.71
C LEU A 688 -5.87 15.18 -20.78
N GLY A 689 -5.13 16.29 -20.69
CA GLY A 689 -4.01 16.58 -21.58
C GLY A 689 -2.94 15.47 -21.59
N GLU A 690 -2.59 14.92 -20.42
CA GLU A 690 -1.71 13.73 -20.34
C GLU A 690 -2.34 12.46 -20.93
N ALA A 691 -3.63 12.20 -20.67
CA ALA A 691 -4.32 10.99 -21.09
C ALA A 691 -4.46 10.92 -22.62
N LEU A 692 -4.71 12.06 -23.28
CA LEU A 692 -4.72 12.19 -24.74
C LEU A 692 -3.37 11.80 -25.35
N GLU A 693 -2.26 12.25 -24.75
CA GLU A 693 -0.89 11.94 -25.20
C GLU A 693 -0.45 10.50 -24.91
N LYS A 694 -0.90 9.92 -23.78
CA LYS A 694 -0.67 8.51 -23.44
C LYS A 694 -1.47 7.56 -24.34
N ASN A 695 -2.54 8.04 -24.97
CA ASN A 695 -3.45 7.24 -25.80
C ASN A 695 -3.56 7.71 -27.28
N PRO A 696 -2.45 7.80 -28.04
CA PRO A 696 -2.47 8.27 -29.43
C PRO A 696 -3.25 7.33 -30.37
N LYS A 697 -3.47 6.06 -29.97
CA LYS A 697 -4.38 5.11 -30.63
C LYS A 697 -5.80 5.68 -30.80
N PHE A 698 -6.29 6.39 -29.78
CA PHE A 698 -7.64 6.95 -29.75
C PHE A 698 -7.65 8.43 -30.15
N PHE A 699 -6.63 9.21 -29.75
CA PHE A 699 -6.65 10.67 -29.88
C PHE A 699 -5.64 11.25 -30.88
N GLY A 700 -4.95 10.41 -31.64
CA GLY A 700 -3.95 10.81 -32.64
C GLY A 700 -2.60 11.22 -32.04
N SER A 701 -1.54 11.16 -32.85
CA SER A 701 -0.15 11.34 -32.39
C SER A 701 0.39 12.76 -32.57
N GLU A 702 0.02 13.46 -33.66
CA GLU A 702 0.63 14.75 -34.03
C GLU A 702 0.05 15.94 -33.25
N LEU A 703 -1.26 15.92 -33.02
CA LEU A 703 -1.97 16.89 -32.19
C LEU A 703 -3.07 16.16 -31.39
N PRO A 704 -2.74 15.60 -30.21
CA PRO A 704 -3.68 14.82 -29.42
C PRO A 704 -4.86 15.69 -28.94
N ARG A 705 -6.08 15.31 -29.32
CA ARG A 705 -7.33 16.01 -28.97
C ARG A 705 -8.50 15.05 -28.85
N PRO A 706 -9.52 15.35 -28.01
CA PRO A 706 -10.68 14.46 -27.83
C PRO A 706 -11.39 14.10 -29.14
N GLY A 707 -11.58 15.08 -30.03
CA GLY A 707 -12.26 14.89 -31.31
C GLY A 707 -11.64 13.83 -32.22
N ASN A 708 -10.33 13.56 -32.13
CA ASN A 708 -9.67 12.54 -32.95
C ASN A 708 -10.17 11.11 -32.66
N LEU A 709 -10.96 10.88 -31.59
CA LEU A 709 -11.68 9.61 -31.40
C LEU A 709 -12.56 9.25 -32.60
N VAL A 710 -13.04 10.25 -33.36
CA VAL A 710 -13.79 10.05 -34.61
C VAL A 710 -12.96 9.29 -35.65
N ASP A 711 -11.66 9.60 -35.79
CA ASP A 711 -10.77 8.88 -36.71
C ASP A 711 -10.59 7.42 -36.28
N TYR A 712 -10.47 7.18 -34.97
CA TYR A 712 -10.35 5.84 -34.43
C TYR A 712 -11.61 5.00 -34.69
N VAL A 713 -12.81 5.51 -34.37
CA VAL A 713 -14.04 4.73 -34.53
C VAL A 713 -14.42 4.55 -36.01
N LEU A 714 -14.17 5.54 -36.88
CA LEU A 714 -14.29 5.35 -38.34
C LEU A 714 -13.27 4.33 -38.87
N LYS A 715 -12.09 4.18 -38.24
CA LYS A 715 -11.12 3.13 -38.57
C LYS A 715 -11.51 1.75 -38.03
N GLN A 716 -12.34 1.67 -36.97
CA GLN A 716 -12.93 0.40 -36.52
C GLN A 716 -14.17 0.01 -37.33
N ALA A 717 -14.92 0.99 -37.84
CA ALA A 717 -16.13 0.77 -38.62
C ALA A 717 -15.84 0.01 -39.92
N LYS A 718 -16.67 -1.01 -40.23
CA LYS A 718 -16.55 -1.80 -41.46
C LYS A 718 -16.61 -0.90 -42.69
N GLU A 719 -15.66 -1.08 -43.61
CA GLU A 719 -15.47 -0.26 -44.82
C GLU A 719 -15.26 1.24 -44.57
N LYS A 720 -15.04 1.66 -43.31
CA LYS A 720 -15.03 3.06 -42.83
C LYS A 720 -16.36 3.82 -43.02
N ASP A 721 -17.48 3.12 -43.22
CA ASP A 721 -18.81 3.73 -43.25
C ASP A 721 -19.23 4.13 -41.81
N PRO A 722 -19.56 5.41 -41.52
CA PRO A 722 -20.06 5.84 -40.21
C PRO A 722 -21.23 5.01 -39.67
N LYS A 723 -22.07 4.41 -40.54
CA LYS A 723 -23.19 3.53 -40.14
C LYS A 723 -22.73 2.25 -39.44
N ASN A 724 -21.46 1.89 -39.53
CA ASN A 724 -20.84 0.73 -38.90
C ASN A 724 -20.06 1.09 -37.62
N ILE A 725 -20.16 2.33 -37.09
CA ILE A 725 -19.62 2.68 -35.76
C ILE A 725 -20.40 1.92 -34.68
N THR A 726 -19.69 1.30 -33.74
CA THR A 726 -20.28 0.52 -32.64
C THR A 726 -20.16 1.22 -31.29
N LEU A 727 -21.11 0.93 -30.40
CA LEU A 727 -21.11 1.37 -29.01
C LEU A 727 -19.84 0.93 -28.26
N SER A 728 -19.32 -0.26 -28.61
CA SER A 728 -18.11 -0.83 -28.01
C SER A 728 -16.85 -0.04 -28.37
N SER A 729 -16.68 0.40 -29.62
CA SER A 729 -15.52 1.20 -30.02
C SER A 729 -15.56 2.61 -29.40
N LEU A 730 -16.75 3.17 -29.18
CA LEU A 730 -16.94 4.41 -28.43
C LEU A 730 -16.61 4.25 -26.94
N TRP A 731 -17.10 3.19 -26.27
CA TRP A 731 -16.74 2.91 -24.87
C TRP A 731 -15.24 2.69 -24.70
N GLN A 732 -14.57 2.02 -25.64
CA GLN A 732 -13.11 1.86 -25.61
C GLN A 732 -12.38 3.22 -25.58
N CYS A 733 -12.81 4.21 -26.38
CA CYS A 733 -12.26 5.56 -26.33
C CYS A 733 -12.55 6.29 -25.01
N VAL A 734 -13.82 6.32 -24.57
CA VAL A 734 -14.22 7.17 -23.44
C VAL A 734 -13.96 6.55 -22.06
N ALA A 735 -13.78 5.23 -21.96
CA ALA A 735 -13.43 4.57 -20.70
C ALA A 735 -11.91 4.35 -20.56
N HIS A 736 -11.27 3.72 -21.54
CA HIS A 736 -9.84 3.39 -21.46
C HIS A 736 -8.95 4.55 -21.92
N GLY A 737 -9.38 5.33 -22.92
CA GLY A 737 -8.56 6.44 -23.45
C GLY A 737 -8.35 7.59 -22.47
N ILE A 738 -9.31 7.84 -21.57
CA ILE A 738 -9.18 8.84 -20.50
C ILE A 738 -9.00 8.22 -19.11
N GLU A 739 -8.70 6.92 -19.02
CA GLU A 739 -8.46 6.23 -17.75
C GLU A 739 -7.44 6.97 -16.83
N PRO A 740 -6.34 7.56 -17.34
CA PRO A 740 -5.38 8.28 -16.51
C PRO A 740 -5.89 9.61 -15.89
N ILE A 741 -7.10 10.09 -16.21
CA ILE A 741 -7.65 11.30 -15.56
C ILE A 741 -8.06 11.03 -14.11
N TRP A 742 -8.42 9.78 -13.82
CA TRP A 742 -8.87 9.36 -12.50
C TRP A 742 -7.72 9.30 -11.49
N PRO A 743 -7.99 9.43 -10.17
CA PRO A 743 -7.00 9.16 -9.14
C PRO A 743 -6.75 7.64 -9.04
N LYS A 744 -5.50 7.24 -8.79
CA LYS A 744 -5.19 5.87 -8.34
C LYS A 744 -5.51 5.76 -6.84
N HIS A 745 -6.11 4.66 -6.42
CA HIS A 745 -6.16 4.29 -5.00
C HIS A 745 -4.89 3.51 -4.61
N ALA A 746 -4.62 3.43 -3.31
CA ALA A 746 -3.44 2.72 -2.78
C ALA A 746 -3.47 1.19 -3.03
N SER A 747 -4.60 0.66 -3.48
CA SER A 747 -4.79 -0.70 -3.99
C SER A 747 -4.05 -1.02 -5.30
N GLY A 748 -3.41 -0.02 -5.93
CA GLY A 748 -2.84 -0.09 -7.29
C GLY A 748 -3.85 0.19 -8.39
N ILE A 749 -5.09 -0.28 -8.20
CA ILE A 749 -6.25 -0.08 -9.10
C ILE A 749 -6.46 1.42 -9.44
N GLN A 750 -6.68 1.71 -10.72
CA GLN A 750 -7.09 3.04 -11.19
C GLN A 750 -8.58 3.27 -10.94
N THR A 751 -8.89 4.06 -9.94
CA THR A 751 -10.23 4.20 -9.34
C THR A 751 -10.90 5.50 -9.78
N GLY A 752 -11.61 5.44 -10.90
CA GLY A 752 -12.51 6.51 -11.34
C GLY A 752 -13.71 6.66 -10.44
N ASP A 753 -14.71 5.80 -10.64
CA ASP A 753 -15.94 5.80 -9.85
C ASP A 753 -16.26 4.34 -9.47
N ILE A 754 -15.39 3.79 -8.62
CA ILE A 754 -15.33 2.40 -8.17
C ILE A 754 -15.13 2.41 -6.65
N TRP A 755 -15.96 1.66 -5.91
CA TRP A 755 -16.02 1.74 -4.45
C TRP A 755 -16.23 0.35 -3.82
N HIS A 756 -15.68 0.12 -2.63
CA HIS A 756 -15.87 -1.12 -1.88
C HIS A 756 -17.28 -1.22 -1.28
N TYR A 757 -17.83 -2.43 -1.22
CA TYR A 757 -19.08 -2.73 -0.53
C TYR A 757 -19.04 -4.14 0.09
N SER A 758 -18.91 -4.18 1.41
CA SER A 758 -18.57 -5.36 2.22
C SER A 758 -19.51 -6.56 2.04
N LYS A 759 -20.77 -6.33 1.69
CA LYS A 759 -21.78 -7.38 1.45
C LYS A 759 -21.52 -8.23 0.21
N LEU A 760 -20.66 -7.80 -0.70
CA LEU A 760 -20.33 -8.52 -1.93
C LEU A 760 -18.98 -9.25 -1.88
N VAL A 761 -18.21 -9.07 -0.81
CA VAL A 761 -16.92 -9.74 -0.57
C VAL A 761 -17.07 -11.25 -0.67
N LYS A 762 -16.22 -11.86 -1.50
CA LYS A 762 -16.04 -13.30 -1.63
C LYS A 762 -14.57 -13.61 -1.33
N PRO A 763 -14.25 -14.28 -0.20
CA PRO A 763 -12.89 -14.71 0.10
C PRO A 763 -12.30 -15.51 -1.07
N GLY A 764 -11.06 -15.18 -1.47
CA GLY A 764 -10.40 -15.79 -2.64
C GLY A 764 -10.82 -15.24 -4.00
N LEU A 765 -11.66 -14.19 -4.07
CA LEU A 765 -11.97 -13.50 -5.33
C LEU A 765 -11.72 -11.99 -5.20
N PRO A 766 -10.52 -11.51 -5.56
CA PRO A 766 -10.18 -10.08 -5.54
C PRO A 766 -11.15 -9.23 -6.37
N GLY A 767 -11.46 -8.03 -5.89
CA GLY A 767 -12.41 -7.12 -6.55
C GLY A 767 -13.88 -7.56 -6.52
N SER A 768 -14.22 -8.68 -5.86
CA SER A 768 -15.61 -9.15 -5.74
C SER A 768 -16.54 -8.14 -5.05
N ASP A 769 -15.98 -7.31 -4.19
CA ASP A 769 -16.61 -6.25 -3.41
C ASP A 769 -16.57 -4.86 -4.08
N LEU A 770 -15.86 -4.71 -5.19
CA LEU A 770 -15.79 -3.44 -5.93
C LEU A 770 -17.07 -3.24 -6.74
N VAL A 771 -17.76 -2.14 -6.49
CA VAL A 771 -18.94 -1.68 -7.24
C VAL A 771 -18.53 -0.48 -8.09
N SER A 772 -18.61 -0.60 -9.41
CA SER A 772 -18.32 0.51 -10.33
C SER A 772 -19.59 1.16 -10.85
N PHE A 773 -19.53 2.48 -11.07
CA PHE A 773 -20.65 3.30 -11.56
C PHE A 773 -20.29 4.12 -12.79
N HIS A 774 -19.05 4.65 -12.84
CA HIS A 774 -18.50 5.46 -13.95
C HIS A 774 -19.46 6.53 -14.48
N LYS A 775 -20.19 7.22 -13.58
CA LYS A 775 -21.33 8.09 -13.92
C LYS A 775 -20.98 9.16 -14.94
N LEU A 776 -19.83 9.81 -14.78
CA LEU A 776 -19.39 10.86 -15.70
C LEU A 776 -19.00 10.30 -17.07
N THR A 777 -18.30 9.17 -17.09
CA THR A 777 -17.92 8.43 -18.30
C THR A 777 -19.14 7.99 -19.11
N GLN A 778 -20.19 7.50 -18.44
CA GLN A 778 -21.46 7.14 -19.09
C GLN A 778 -22.17 8.37 -19.68
N TRP A 779 -22.18 9.51 -18.99
CA TRP A 779 -22.78 10.74 -19.51
C TRP A 779 -21.97 11.39 -20.65
N LEU A 780 -20.65 11.28 -20.59
CA LEU A 780 -19.76 11.62 -21.70
C LEU A 780 -20.06 10.73 -22.92
N LEU A 781 -20.24 9.41 -22.72
CA LEU A 781 -20.63 8.51 -23.80
C LEU A 781 -21.98 8.90 -24.42
N TYR A 782 -23.02 9.16 -23.62
CA TYR A 782 -24.31 9.64 -24.13
C TYR A 782 -24.17 10.93 -24.97
N SER A 783 -23.32 11.86 -24.52
CA SER A 783 -23.08 13.13 -25.23
C SER A 783 -22.27 12.94 -26.53
N VAL A 784 -21.31 12.02 -26.56
CA VAL A 784 -20.52 11.68 -27.76
C VAL A 784 -21.35 10.92 -28.79
N ILE A 785 -22.24 10.00 -28.36
CA ILE A 785 -23.16 9.28 -29.24
C ILE A 785 -24.03 10.26 -30.03
N GLU A 786 -24.71 11.18 -29.35
CA GLU A 786 -25.61 12.14 -30.00
C GLU A 786 -24.88 13.04 -31.01
N VAL A 787 -23.64 13.44 -30.72
CA VAL A 787 -22.83 14.28 -31.62
C VAL A 787 -22.39 13.50 -32.87
N ILE A 788 -22.09 12.21 -32.76
CA ILE A 788 -21.74 11.35 -33.90
C ILE A 788 -22.99 11.01 -34.72
N GLU A 789 -24.12 10.71 -34.07
CA GLU A 789 -25.40 10.46 -34.73
C GLU A 789 -25.86 11.70 -35.52
N THR A 790 -25.78 12.89 -34.91
CA THR A 790 -26.11 14.16 -35.57
C THR A 790 -25.10 14.50 -36.68
N GLY A 791 -23.80 14.36 -36.41
CA GLY A 791 -22.72 14.77 -37.33
C GLY A 791 -22.63 13.94 -38.61
N PHE A 792 -23.07 12.68 -38.58
CA PHE A 792 -23.11 11.78 -39.76
C PHE A 792 -24.53 11.43 -40.23
N GLY A 793 -25.58 12.00 -39.63
CA GLY A 793 -26.97 11.74 -40.00
C GLY A 793 -27.43 10.30 -39.76
N LEU A 794 -26.98 9.69 -38.66
CA LEU A 794 -27.32 8.32 -38.28
C LEU A 794 -28.59 8.31 -37.43
N GLU A 795 -29.45 7.30 -37.64
CA GLU A 795 -30.61 7.08 -36.77
C GLU A 795 -30.22 6.52 -35.39
N LYS A 796 -29.18 5.67 -35.34
CA LYS A 796 -28.65 5.04 -34.13
C LYS A 796 -27.24 4.47 -34.32
N ILE A 797 -26.39 4.53 -33.30
CA ILE A 797 -25.13 3.77 -33.20
C ILE A 797 -25.40 2.25 -33.09
N GLN A 798 -24.55 1.44 -33.74
CA GLN A 798 -24.67 -0.02 -33.72
C GLN A 798 -24.32 -0.62 -32.35
N ASN A 799 -25.09 -1.63 -31.92
CA ASN A 799 -24.81 -2.34 -30.67
C ASN A 799 -24.88 -3.88 -30.85
N PRO A 800 -24.01 -4.48 -31.69
CA PRO A 800 -24.05 -5.92 -32.00
C PRO A 800 -23.76 -6.80 -30.77
N GLU A 801 -22.98 -6.27 -29.81
CA GLU A 801 -22.63 -6.91 -28.54
C GLU A 801 -23.77 -6.84 -27.50
N ASN A 802 -24.87 -6.15 -27.78
CA ASN A 802 -25.97 -5.89 -26.86
C ASN A 802 -25.53 -5.27 -25.51
N LEU A 803 -24.49 -4.42 -25.54
CA LEU A 803 -23.99 -3.70 -24.36
C LEU A 803 -25.11 -2.86 -23.74
N LYS A 804 -25.36 -3.06 -22.44
CA LYS A 804 -26.42 -2.36 -21.73
C LYS A 804 -25.92 -1.01 -21.20
N MET A 805 -26.32 0.07 -21.88
CA MET A 805 -26.25 1.43 -21.32
C MET A 805 -27.19 1.54 -20.11
N THR A 806 -26.78 2.28 -19.07
CA THR A 806 -27.47 2.26 -17.76
C THR A 806 -27.95 3.63 -17.30
N GLY A 807 -28.93 3.64 -16.40
CA GLY A 807 -29.36 4.83 -15.66
C GLY A 807 -28.19 5.43 -14.86
N LEU A 808 -28.05 6.76 -14.89
CA LEU A 808 -26.94 7.42 -14.22
C LEU A 808 -27.11 7.41 -12.69
N ALA A 809 -26.08 6.96 -11.98
CA ALA A 809 -25.94 6.97 -10.51
C ALA A 809 -25.71 8.39 -9.94
N GLU A 810 -26.61 9.30 -10.29
CA GLU A 810 -26.61 10.73 -10.00
C GLU A 810 -27.64 11.06 -8.90
N TYR A 811 -27.36 12.07 -8.07
CA TYR A 811 -28.10 12.26 -6.81
C TYR A 811 -29.55 12.79 -6.94
N ARG A 812 -29.96 13.30 -8.10
CA ARG A 812 -31.36 13.65 -8.40
C ARG A 812 -32.14 12.42 -8.87
N ASN A 813 -31.51 11.56 -9.68
CA ASN A 813 -32.04 10.22 -9.97
C ASN A 813 -32.19 9.40 -8.69
N GLY A 814 -31.15 9.27 -7.87
CA GLY A 814 -31.23 8.58 -6.58
C GLY A 814 -32.18 9.27 -5.60
N GLY A 815 -32.28 10.59 -5.66
CA GLY A 815 -33.20 11.40 -4.84
C GLY A 815 -34.66 11.10 -5.14
N LEU A 816 -35.03 11.00 -6.43
CA LEU A 816 -36.37 10.59 -6.87
C LEU A 816 -36.81 9.26 -6.24
N LEU A 817 -35.92 8.28 -6.12
CA LEU A 817 -36.24 6.95 -5.57
C LEU A 817 -36.49 6.99 -4.07
N VAL A 818 -35.80 7.87 -3.33
CA VAL A 818 -36.00 8.11 -1.89
C VAL A 818 -37.26 8.96 -1.67
N ASP A 819 -37.42 10.04 -2.44
CA ASP A 819 -38.54 11.01 -2.31
C ASP A 819 -39.90 10.41 -2.74
N SER A 820 -39.90 9.45 -3.67
CA SER A 820 -41.08 8.61 -3.99
C SER A 820 -41.32 7.47 -3.00
N GLY A 821 -40.35 7.20 -2.12
CA GLY A 821 -40.41 6.11 -1.14
C GLY A 821 -40.22 4.70 -1.70
N LEU A 822 -39.79 4.57 -2.96
CA LEU A 822 -39.41 3.31 -3.64
C LEU A 822 -38.16 2.67 -3.00
N ILE A 823 -37.29 3.48 -2.42
CA ILE A 823 -36.31 3.05 -1.40
C ILE A 823 -36.44 3.96 -0.17
N ARG A 824 -36.17 3.43 1.02
CA ARG A 824 -36.23 4.20 2.29
C ARG A 824 -35.02 3.89 3.16
N LEU A 825 -34.47 4.90 3.82
CA LEU A 825 -33.40 4.72 4.79
C LEU A 825 -33.90 3.95 6.02
N ARG A 826 -33.11 2.96 6.49
CA ARG A 826 -33.39 2.23 7.73
C ARG A 826 -33.21 3.09 8.99
N ASN A 827 -32.17 3.93 9.02
CA ASN A 827 -32.02 4.99 10.02
C ASN A 827 -32.38 6.35 9.40
N PRO A 828 -33.48 7.01 9.81
CA PRO A 828 -33.85 8.36 9.36
C PRO A 828 -32.83 9.45 9.67
N GLU A 829 -31.98 9.29 10.70
CA GLU A 829 -30.96 10.29 11.08
C GLU A 829 -29.92 10.52 9.98
N ASN A 830 -29.73 9.53 9.09
CA ASN A 830 -28.83 9.64 7.94
C ASN A 830 -29.24 10.75 6.94
N HIS A 831 -30.47 11.29 7.00
CA HIS A 831 -30.86 12.50 6.27
C HIS A 831 -30.17 13.77 6.81
N GLN A 832 -29.79 13.81 8.10
CA GLN A 832 -29.16 14.97 8.72
C GLN A 832 -27.64 14.96 8.60
N ALA A 833 -27.03 13.77 8.66
CA ALA A 833 -25.59 13.57 8.50
C ALA A 833 -25.10 13.88 7.07
N GLU A 834 -23.82 14.18 6.94
CA GLU A 834 -23.12 14.35 5.65
C GLU A 834 -22.20 13.14 5.40
N HIS A 835 -22.41 12.46 4.27
CA HIS A 835 -21.73 11.21 3.94
C HIS A 835 -20.65 11.42 2.87
N SER A 836 -19.56 10.64 2.92
CA SER A 836 -18.58 10.59 1.84
C SER A 836 -19.10 9.76 0.66
N VAL A 837 -18.65 10.05 -0.56
CA VAL A 837 -19.14 9.36 -1.78
C VAL A 837 -18.84 7.86 -1.77
N GLY A 838 -17.72 7.46 -1.14
CA GLY A 838 -17.32 6.07 -0.93
C GLY A 838 -17.84 5.40 0.34
N SER A 839 -18.75 6.03 1.09
CA SER A 839 -19.40 5.36 2.23
C SER A 839 -20.40 4.31 1.75
N GLU A 840 -20.52 3.18 2.45
CA GLU A 840 -21.37 2.06 2.02
C GLU A 840 -22.83 2.48 1.80
N LEU A 841 -23.35 3.44 2.57
CA LEU A 841 -24.67 4.04 2.35
C LEU A 841 -24.81 4.68 0.96
N VAL A 842 -23.80 5.42 0.51
CA VAL A 842 -23.82 6.09 -0.79
C VAL A 842 -23.55 5.10 -1.92
N VAL A 843 -22.71 4.09 -1.71
CA VAL A 843 -22.49 3.00 -2.67
C VAL A 843 -23.76 2.15 -2.85
N GLU A 844 -24.43 1.78 -1.76
CA GLU A 844 -25.71 1.05 -1.75
C GLU A 844 -26.81 1.86 -2.45
N TRP A 845 -26.92 3.17 -2.14
CA TRP A 845 -27.87 4.09 -2.78
C TRP A 845 -27.64 4.19 -4.30
N ARG A 846 -26.38 4.33 -4.73
CA ARG A 846 -26.00 4.50 -6.14
C ARG A 846 -26.18 3.19 -6.93
N ALA A 847 -25.90 2.04 -6.32
CA ALA A 847 -26.16 0.72 -6.91
C ALA A 847 -27.66 0.46 -7.11
N LEU A 848 -28.49 0.75 -6.11
CA LEU A 848 -29.95 0.71 -6.25
C LEU A 848 -30.44 1.70 -7.32
N THR A 849 -29.82 2.88 -7.42
CA THR A 849 -30.17 3.90 -8.41
C THR A 849 -30.01 3.39 -9.83
N ILE A 850 -28.89 2.75 -10.19
CA ILE A 850 -28.69 2.21 -11.54
C ILE A 850 -29.81 1.22 -11.92
N VAL A 851 -30.09 0.23 -11.05
CA VAL A 851 -31.05 -0.84 -11.37
C VAL A 851 -32.49 -0.32 -11.42
N LEU A 852 -32.88 0.55 -10.48
CA LEU A 852 -34.25 1.07 -10.43
C LEU A 852 -34.53 2.08 -11.55
N ILE A 853 -33.57 2.92 -11.92
CA ILE A 853 -33.71 3.83 -13.07
C ILE A 853 -33.81 3.04 -14.38
N ASP A 854 -33.05 1.95 -14.55
CA ASP A 854 -33.21 1.03 -15.69
C ASP A 854 -34.62 0.41 -15.75
N MET A 855 -35.19 0.02 -14.60
CA MET A 855 -36.56 -0.53 -14.51
C MET A 855 -37.64 0.52 -14.84
N ILE A 856 -37.48 1.75 -14.35
CA ILE A 856 -38.35 2.89 -14.68
C ILE A 856 -38.26 3.21 -16.17
N ALA A 857 -37.04 3.31 -16.71
CA ALA A 857 -36.79 3.59 -18.13
C ALA A 857 -37.43 2.52 -19.03
N LYS A 858 -37.33 1.23 -18.68
CA LYS A 858 -37.99 0.15 -19.43
C LYS A 858 -39.52 0.32 -19.45
N LYS A 859 -40.15 0.56 -18.30
CA LYS A 859 -41.61 0.79 -18.21
C LYS A 859 -42.03 2.05 -19.00
N LEU A 860 -41.21 3.08 -19.04
CA LEU A 860 -41.44 4.28 -19.87
C LEU A 860 -41.33 3.99 -21.37
N MET A 861 -40.37 3.17 -21.83
CA MET A 861 -40.30 2.73 -23.23
C MET A 861 -41.51 1.86 -23.63
N GLU A 862 -41.99 1.03 -22.71
CA GLU A 862 -43.21 0.23 -22.90
C GLU A 862 -44.47 1.13 -22.99
N LYS A 863 -44.55 2.17 -22.15
CA LYS A 863 -45.69 3.12 -22.10
C LYS A 863 -45.67 4.17 -23.22
N ARG A 864 -44.49 4.59 -23.69
CA ARG A 864 -44.26 5.66 -24.69
C ARG A 864 -43.40 5.18 -25.88
N LYS A 865 -43.70 3.99 -26.39
CA LYS A 865 -43.01 3.38 -27.55
C LYS A 865 -42.96 4.35 -28.75
N GLY A 866 -41.80 4.45 -29.41
CA GLY A 866 -41.58 5.36 -30.55
C GLY A 866 -41.40 6.84 -30.16
N HIS A 867 -41.41 7.15 -28.87
CA HIS A 867 -41.13 8.48 -28.30
C HIS A 867 -39.98 8.44 -27.30
N ILE A 868 -39.85 7.32 -26.58
CA ILE A 868 -38.74 6.96 -25.70
C ILE A 868 -38.25 5.57 -26.12
N ASP A 869 -37.06 5.50 -26.72
CA ASP A 869 -36.50 4.26 -27.29
C ASP A 869 -35.04 4.00 -26.79
N THR A 870 -34.59 4.80 -25.82
CA THR A 870 -33.27 4.74 -25.17
C THR A 870 -33.33 5.19 -23.71
N VAL A 871 -32.40 4.70 -22.88
CA VAL A 871 -32.27 5.12 -21.47
C VAL A 871 -31.93 6.62 -21.37
N ALA A 872 -31.16 7.15 -22.33
CA ALA A 872 -30.84 8.58 -22.40
C ALA A 872 -32.09 9.47 -22.50
N GLN A 873 -33.09 9.09 -23.30
CA GLN A 873 -34.36 9.84 -23.39
C GLN A 873 -35.20 9.73 -22.11
N ALA A 874 -35.20 8.55 -21.47
CA ALA A 874 -35.88 8.33 -20.19
C ALA A 874 -35.23 9.10 -19.02
N LEU A 875 -33.94 9.46 -19.15
CA LEU A 875 -33.24 10.33 -18.20
C LEU A 875 -33.64 11.81 -18.36
N GLU A 876 -33.55 12.39 -19.57
CA GLU A 876 -33.64 13.84 -19.79
C GLU A 876 -35.00 14.44 -19.41
N GLY A 877 -36.06 14.03 -20.11
CA GLY A 877 -37.42 14.48 -19.82
C GLY A 877 -38.04 13.75 -18.63
N GLY A 878 -37.52 12.55 -18.32
CA GLY A 878 -38.01 11.68 -17.26
C GLY A 878 -37.29 11.86 -15.94
N THR A 879 -36.51 10.85 -15.52
CA THR A 879 -36.15 10.68 -14.10
C THR A 879 -35.32 11.82 -13.53
N TRP A 880 -34.43 12.43 -14.31
CA TRP A 880 -33.60 13.54 -13.86
C TRP A 880 -34.38 14.85 -13.71
N ARG A 881 -35.35 15.09 -14.60
CA ARG A 881 -36.32 16.20 -14.48
C ARG A 881 -37.24 15.98 -13.30
N ALA A 882 -37.84 14.79 -13.18
CA ALA A 882 -38.73 14.41 -12.09
C ALA A 882 -38.04 14.50 -10.71
N GLY A 883 -36.77 14.10 -10.61
CA GLY A 883 -35.93 14.27 -9.42
C GLY A 883 -35.80 15.74 -8.99
N ARG A 884 -35.60 16.68 -9.93
CA ARG A 884 -35.63 18.12 -9.63
C ARG A 884 -37.01 18.59 -9.15
N VAL A 885 -38.08 18.14 -9.81
CA VAL A 885 -39.46 18.55 -9.48
C VAL A 885 -39.85 18.10 -8.08
N ILE A 886 -39.62 16.83 -7.72
CA ILE A 886 -39.96 16.31 -6.39
C ILE A 886 -39.06 16.88 -5.29
N ALA A 887 -37.76 17.02 -5.55
CA ALA A 887 -36.83 17.64 -4.59
C ALA A 887 -37.21 19.10 -4.29
N LYS A 888 -37.58 19.90 -5.30
CA LYS A 888 -38.06 21.28 -5.10
C LYS A 888 -39.42 21.35 -4.41
N LYS A 889 -40.29 20.34 -4.61
CA LYS A 889 -41.59 20.25 -3.91
C LYS A 889 -41.43 19.91 -2.42
N LEU A 890 -40.50 19.02 -2.07
CA LEU A 890 -40.28 18.55 -0.69
C LEU A 890 -39.28 19.42 0.09
N ARG A 891 -38.34 20.07 -0.59
CA ARG A 891 -37.29 20.93 0.01
C ARG A 891 -37.18 22.26 -0.76
N PRO A 892 -38.15 23.18 -0.63
CA PRO A 892 -38.25 24.37 -1.49
C PRO A 892 -37.06 25.32 -1.43
N GLU A 893 -36.38 25.40 -0.28
CA GLU A 893 -35.24 26.31 -0.07
C GLU A 893 -33.95 25.84 -0.74
N SER A 894 -33.71 24.52 -0.81
CA SER A 894 -32.45 23.96 -1.33
C SER A 894 -32.58 23.26 -2.67
N GLY A 895 -33.76 22.68 -2.97
CA GLY A 895 -33.96 21.82 -4.15
C GLY A 895 -33.02 20.62 -4.23
N GLY A 896 -32.32 20.29 -3.14
CA GLY A 896 -31.21 19.33 -3.11
C GLY A 896 -31.65 17.87 -2.96
N PRO A 897 -30.72 16.91 -3.10
CA PRO A 897 -30.98 15.51 -2.80
C PRO A 897 -31.42 15.32 -1.33
N PRO A 898 -32.16 14.23 -1.02
CA PRO A 898 -32.63 13.95 0.34
C PRO A 898 -31.51 13.46 1.28
N ILE A 899 -30.33 13.13 0.75
CA ILE A 899 -29.15 12.68 1.50
C ILE A 899 -28.02 13.66 1.20
N LYS A 900 -27.33 14.15 2.24
CA LYS A 900 -26.24 15.13 2.09
C LYS A 900 -24.93 14.40 1.79
N ILE A 901 -24.24 14.87 0.75
CA ILE A 901 -22.99 14.27 0.26
C ILE A 901 -21.87 15.30 0.36
N ARG A 902 -20.74 14.92 0.97
CA ARG A 902 -19.51 15.71 0.94
C ARG A 902 -18.88 15.60 -0.45
N SER A 903 -19.07 16.63 -1.28
CA SER A 903 -18.38 16.73 -2.57
C SER A 903 -17.02 17.42 -2.39
N ASP A 904 -15.97 16.75 -2.85
CA ASP A 904 -14.64 17.31 -3.09
C ASP A 904 -14.42 17.75 -4.55
N GLY A 905 -15.44 17.56 -5.40
CA GLY A 905 -15.41 17.81 -6.85
C GLY A 905 -14.61 16.80 -7.67
N SER A 906 -14.22 15.65 -7.10
CA SER A 906 -13.63 14.52 -7.84
C SER A 906 -14.68 13.51 -8.31
N VAL A 907 -15.79 13.37 -7.58
CA VAL A 907 -16.92 12.48 -7.91
C VAL A 907 -18.20 13.30 -8.10
N PHE A 908 -18.96 12.98 -9.15
CA PHE A 908 -19.90 13.89 -9.81
C PHE A 908 -21.38 13.54 -9.58
#